data_AF-A0A067K7S8-F1
#
_entry.id   AF-A0A067K7S8-F1
#
_cell.length_a   1.000
_cell.length_b   1.000
_cell.length_c   1.000
_cell.angle_alpha   90.00
_cell.angle_beta   90.00
_cell.angle_gamma   90.00
#
_symmetry.space_group_name_H-M   'P 1'
#
loop_
_entity.id
_entity.type
_entity.pdbx_description
1 polymer ?
#
loop_
_entity_poly.entity_id
_entity_poly.type
_entity_poly.pdbx_seq_one_letter_code
_entity_poly.pdbx_strand_id
1 'polypeptide(L)'
;MEKEQELEWLAAQKISISIDLLAAAKQQLQFLAAVDKNRCLYEGPTLERAIYRYNACWLPLLATHCESPVSEGPLVVPLDCEWVWHCHRLNPVRYKTDCEELYGRVLDNSNVVSSIKGICKKQTEEIWNRMYPDEPYVFNLTRSLSAAANEKSLATEKCTKYDLVSAVKRQSPFYYQVSRPHMNNDVFIEEAVARYKGFLYLIKRNRERSIQRFCVPTYDIDLIWHTHQLHPSAYCKDLGEALGKILEHDDMDSDRTKGKKLDAGFSGTTKQWEETFGLRYWKAGVMYKGSSPSPLTTIPFQPITLRKDVVASNDFQKMTQLPEVKVVEVLLEIVGVKNLPQGHKGSLFVTFSKNQPDVFFNVKRKLTILSESKEKQVASFQCEPKGNLLFELVSHSPSNLLVAKAFKTLGTASLSLQDFLNPVSKLAVEKWVELLPISGNVSSKPICLRIAVSFTVPVQAPHVLHMVHPRSFSKSSCFFPLPGRAQHDNSWTHIIVENDTEIISLQMRDSTKSKVKDQGILKKQVIGATKSSETDILAEFMGTQWSLMDSQWCLQPKTKSNDDGHLFELMGSRMIKIFQGRKLDFEPKHFEKQRNEQEFMTAVEFSAEDPYGKAVALLDLKSGSVKVKEEWLVLPAIISAFILTDILKAEGYGGFIVAGESLELNGNVENVSGLDYDARQIKQSTIKNKMELNSDAIKSAGCGSGCGSGCGHMVKSGGCGSGCGSGCGGECGSIVKSGGCGSGCGGCGGGCGSMLKSGGCGGGCGGGCGEKTYESNVDDSHNETCPIESHMMVAGAVVA
;
A
#
# COMPACT_ATOMS: atom_id res chain seq x y z
N MET A 1 -18.55 22.72 -8.62
CA MET A 1 -18.42 23.56 -7.42
C MET A 1 -19.64 24.46 -7.31
N GLU A 2 -19.96 24.90 -6.11
CA GLU A 2 -20.77 26.10 -5.88
C GLU A 2 -19.84 27.33 -5.83
N LYS A 3 -20.35 28.54 -6.11
CA LYS A 3 -19.50 29.73 -6.31
C LYS A 3 -18.66 30.08 -5.08
N GLU A 4 -19.19 29.85 -3.87
CA GLU A 4 -18.47 30.04 -2.61
C GLU A 4 -17.31 29.04 -2.47
N GLN A 5 -17.53 27.77 -2.80
CA GLN A 5 -16.50 26.72 -2.76
C GLN A 5 -15.36 26.98 -3.74
N GLU A 6 -15.68 27.53 -4.92
CA GLU A 6 -14.70 27.98 -5.91
C GLU A 6 -13.86 29.16 -5.39
N LEU A 7 -14.48 30.10 -4.65
CA LEU A 7 -13.77 31.20 -4.00
C LEU A 7 -12.88 30.73 -2.84
N GLU A 8 -13.32 29.78 -2.00
CA GLU A 8 -12.48 29.18 -0.95
C GLU A 8 -11.30 28.41 -1.56
N TRP A 9 -11.50 27.67 -2.68
CA TRP A 9 -10.39 27.00 -3.39
C TRP A 9 -9.39 28.01 -3.99
N LEU A 10 -9.89 29.07 -4.64
CA LEU A 10 -9.04 30.16 -5.16
C LEU A 10 -8.34 30.95 -4.03
N ALA A 11 -8.93 31.02 -2.83
CA ALA A 11 -8.28 31.59 -1.66
C ALA A 11 -7.16 30.68 -1.13
N ALA A 12 -7.35 29.35 -1.14
CA ALA A 12 -6.31 28.40 -0.78
C ALA A 12 -5.08 28.49 -1.70
N GLN A 13 -5.29 28.61 -3.02
CA GLN A 13 -4.17 28.69 -3.98
C GLN A 13 -3.29 29.95 -3.83
N LYS A 14 -3.81 31.00 -3.17
CA LYS A 14 -3.06 32.23 -2.82
C LYS A 14 -2.08 32.05 -1.65
N ILE A 15 -2.05 30.90 -0.98
CA ILE A 15 -0.99 30.59 0.00
C ILE A 15 0.35 30.62 -0.74
N SER A 16 1.23 31.53 -0.32
CA SER A 16 2.60 31.61 -0.80
C SER A 16 3.40 30.40 -0.31
N ILE A 17 4.28 29.87 -1.17
CA ILE A 17 5.33 28.94 -0.79
C ILE A 17 6.59 29.43 -1.52
N SER A 18 7.71 29.51 -0.80
CA SER A 18 8.98 30.07 -1.26
C SER A 18 9.91 29.06 -1.94
N ILE A 19 9.56 27.76 -1.89
CA ILE A 19 10.30 26.65 -2.50
C ILE A 19 9.57 26.14 -3.75
N ASP A 20 10.34 25.78 -4.79
CA ASP A 20 9.85 24.93 -5.88
C ASP A 20 9.64 23.50 -5.35
N LEU A 21 8.43 23.25 -4.85
CA LEU A 21 8.00 21.95 -4.35
C LEU A 21 7.96 20.88 -5.46
N LEU A 22 7.89 21.24 -6.74
CA LEU A 22 7.89 20.27 -7.85
C LEU A 22 9.30 19.67 -7.99
N ALA A 23 10.31 20.54 -8.18
CA ALA A 23 11.69 20.09 -8.26
C ALA A 23 12.17 19.43 -6.96
N ALA A 24 11.74 19.94 -5.80
CA ALA A 24 12.12 19.38 -4.50
C ALA A 24 11.47 18.01 -4.23
N ALA A 25 10.20 17.79 -4.59
CA ALA A 25 9.54 16.49 -4.40
C ALA A 25 10.17 15.39 -5.26
N LYS A 26 10.53 15.70 -6.51
CA LYS A 26 11.29 14.77 -7.37
C LYS A 26 12.64 14.38 -6.75
N GLN A 27 13.34 15.33 -6.13
CA GLN A 27 14.59 15.07 -5.41
C GLN A 27 14.36 14.23 -4.14
N GLN A 28 13.27 14.46 -3.41
CA GLN A 28 12.89 13.63 -2.26
C GLN A 28 12.60 12.18 -2.68
N LEU A 29 11.86 11.97 -3.77
CA LEU A 29 11.57 10.61 -4.28
C LEU A 29 12.85 9.87 -4.68
N GLN A 30 13.80 10.55 -5.35
CA GLN A 30 15.11 9.98 -5.68
C GLN A 30 15.93 9.65 -4.44
N PHE A 31 15.93 10.54 -3.44
CA PHE A 31 16.62 10.33 -2.16
C PHE A 31 16.04 9.12 -1.40
N LEU A 32 14.72 9.06 -1.22
CA LEU A 32 14.04 7.94 -0.57
C LEU A 32 14.30 6.62 -1.29
N ALA A 33 14.35 6.62 -2.62
CA ALA A 33 14.73 5.45 -3.41
C ALA A 33 16.19 5.01 -3.18
N ALA A 34 17.11 5.94 -2.89
CA ALA A 34 18.49 5.59 -2.54
C ALA A 34 18.62 5.05 -1.11
N VAL A 35 17.81 5.54 -0.16
CA VAL A 35 17.72 4.98 1.20
C VAL A 35 17.11 3.57 1.18
N ASP A 36 16.07 3.31 0.38
CA ASP A 36 15.45 1.97 0.29
C ASP A 36 16.34 0.92 -0.39
N LYS A 37 17.37 1.35 -1.15
CA LYS A 37 18.48 0.46 -1.59
C LYS A 37 19.49 0.13 -0.49
N ASN A 38 19.38 0.79 0.66
CA ASN A 38 20.26 0.68 1.82
C ASN A 38 19.45 0.45 3.11
N ARG A 39 18.49 -0.50 3.12
CA ARG A 39 17.58 -0.78 4.26
C ARG A 39 18.28 -1.12 5.58
N CYS A 40 19.58 -1.40 5.57
CA CYS A 40 20.41 -1.41 6.78
C CYS A 40 20.39 -0.07 7.56
N LEU A 41 20.00 1.04 6.94
CA LEU A 41 19.76 2.33 7.59
C LEU A 41 18.37 2.44 8.26
N TYR A 42 17.53 1.40 8.22
CA TYR A 42 16.21 1.41 8.87
C TYR A 42 16.22 0.94 10.33
N GLU A 43 17.17 0.10 10.75
CA GLU A 43 17.29 -0.37 12.14
C GLU A 43 18.66 -1.01 12.47
N GLY A 44 18.96 -1.16 13.76
CA GLY A 44 20.14 -1.87 14.28
C GLY A 44 21.46 -1.10 14.20
N PRO A 45 22.62 -1.77 14.38
CA PRO A 45 23.93 -1.13 14.57
C PRO A 45 24.39 -0.21 13.43
N THR A 46 23.85 -0.40 12.23
CA THR A 46 24.15 0.48 11.08
C THR A 46 23.43 1.83 11.20
N LEU A 47 22.18 1.83 11.67
CA LEU A 47 21.44 3.04 12.00
C LEU A 47 22.01 3.74 13.26
N GLU A 48 22.35 2.98 14.29
CA GLU A 48 22.97 3.52 15.52
C GLU A 48 24.27 4.28 15.19
N ARG A 49 25.12 3.71 14.32
CA ARG A 49 26.32 4.37 13.82
C ARG A 49 26.04 5.60 12.95
N ALA A 50 24.98 5.58 12.14
CA ALA A 50 24.55 6.74 11.36
C ALA A 50 24.05 7.89 12.25
N ILE A 51 23.33 7.57 13.34
CA ILE A 51 22.86 8.55 14.34
C ILE A 51 24.03 9.17 15.11
N TYR A 52 25.04 8.37 15.47
CA TYR A 52 26.29 8.89 16.02
C TYR A 52 26.96 9.87 15.03
N ARG A 53 27.25 9.46 13.78
CA ARG A 53 27.89 10.34 12.78
C ARG A 53 27.07 11.59 12.47
N TYR A 54 25.73 11.51 12.52
CA TYR A 54 24.85 12.67 12.38
C TYR A 54 25.03 13.70 13.50
N ASN A 55 25.11 13.26 14.76
CA ASN A 55 25.29 14.13 15.92
C ASN A 55 26.74 14.61 16.11
N ALA A 56 27.69 13.70 16.02
CA ALA A 56 29.12 13.94 16.24
C ALA A 56 29.77 14.77 15.13
N CYS A 57 29.41 14.48 13.87
CA CYS A 57 30.13 14.99 12.71
C CYS A 57 29.28 15.90 11.81
N TRP A 58 28.10 15.46 11.39
CA TRP A 58 27.32 16.21 10.41
C TRP A 58 26.70 17.50 10.96
N LEU A 59 26.04 17.45 12.12
CA LEU A 59 25.43 18.63 12.73
C LEU A 59 26.45 19.75 13.08
N PRO A 60 27.62 19.47 13.70
CA PRO A 60 28.63 20.50 13.97
C PRO A 60 29.25 21.09 12.69
N LEU A 61 29.52 20.27 11.66
CA LEU A 61 29.96 20.73 10.35
C LEU A 61 28.92 21.66 9.71
N LEU A 62 27.66 21.26 9.71
CA LEU A 62 26.56 22.08 9.17
C LEU A 62 26.42 23.41 9.94
N ALA A 63 26.50 23.37 11.28
CA ALA A 63 26.49 24.58 12.10
C ALA A 63 27.63 25.55 11.76
N THR A 64 28.86 25.03 11.61
CA THR A 64 30.01 25.85 11.22
C THR A 64 29.82 26.46 9.84
N HIS A 65 29.27 25.72 8.87
CA HIS A 65 28.99 26.23 7.53
C HIS A 65 27.88 27.29 7.50
N CYS A 66 26.85 27.15 8.35
CA CYS A 66 25.79 28.15 8.52
C CYS A 66 26.27 29.43 9.23
N GLU A 67 27.38 29.38 9.98
CA GLU A 67 28.00 30.56 10.59
C GLU A 67 29.00 31.24 9.65
N SER A 68 29.80 30.44 8.92
CA SER A 68 30.76 30.90 7.94
C SER A 68 30.97 29.81 6.88
N PRO A 69 30.79 30.08 5.57
CA PRO A 69 30.94 29.06 4.53
C PRO A 69 32.31 28.40 4.56
N VAL A 70 32.38 27.11 4.96
CA VAL A 70 33.63 26.36 5.09
C VAL A 70 34.14 25.80 3.74
N SER A 71 33.36 25.98 2.68
CA SER A 71 33.65 25.56 1.31
C SER A 71 33.14 26.60 0.29
N GLU A 72 33.87 26.76 -0.81
CA GLU A 72 33.45 27.59 -1.95
C GLU A 72 32.27 26.96 -2.72
N GLY A 73 32.24 25.62 -2.79
CA GLY A 73 31.13 24.84 -3.32
C GLY A 73 30.10 24.45 -2.25
N PRO A 74 29.02 23.75 -2.65
CA PRO A 74 28.05 23.20 -1.71
C PRO A 74 28.62 22.03 -0.90
N LEU A 75 28.16 21.89 0.35
CA LEU A 75 28.48 20.70 1.15
C LEU A 75 27.70 19.50 0.62
N VAL A 76 28.40 18.41 0.36
CA VAL A 76 27.80 17.11 0.00
C VAL A 76 27.57 16.31 1.28
N VAL A 77 26.33 15.91 1.55
CA VAL A 77 26.00 15.12 2.76
C VAL A 77 26.13 13.61 2.52
N PRO A 78 26.79 12.84 3.43
CA PRO A 78 26.77 11.37 3.41
C PRO A 78 25.35 10.81 3.52
N LEU A 79 24.99 9.81 2.71
CA LEU A 79 23.63 9.24 2.62
C LEU A 79 23.05 8.81 3.99
N ASP A 80 23.88 8.24 4.86
CA ASP A 80 23.49 7.78 6.20
C ASP A 80 23.17 8.96 7.14
N CYS A 81 24.00 10.00 7.12
CA CYS A 81 23.77 11.24 7.88
C CYS A 81 22.57 12.02 7.31
N GLU A 82 22.38 12.00 5.99
CA GLU A 82 21.23 12.64 5.33
C GLU A 82 19.91 11.96 5.70
N TRP A 83 19.88 10.64 5.86
CA TRP A 83 18.69 9.90 6.30
C TRP A 83 18.27 10.26 7.72
N VAL A 84 19.22 10.28 8.67
CA VAL A 84 18.94 10.73 10.04
C VAL A 84 18.49 12.20 10.06
N TRP A 85 19.14 13.06 9.27
CA TRP A 85 18.77 14.47 9.13
C TRP A 85 17.40 14.69 8.47
N HIS A 86 17.00 13.82 7.55
CA HIS A 86 15.68 13.80 6.93
C HIS A 86 14.61 13.48 7.99
N CYS A 87 14.75 12.34 8.68
CA CYS A 87 13.80 11.92 9.73
C CYS A 87 13.70 12.90 10.90
N HIS A 88 14.77 13.64 11.21
CA HIS A 88 14.70 14.71 12.20
C HIS A 88 13.91 15.94 11.70
N ARG A 89 14.17 16.43 10.48
CA ARG A 89 13.46 17.59 9.90
C ARG A 89 11.94 17.38 9.74
N LEU A 90 11.49 16.14 9.55
CA LEU A 90 10.06 15.79 9.53
C LEU A 90 9.34 15.98 10.87
N ASN A 91 10.06 16.27 11.96
CA ASN A 91 9.51 16.93 13.15
C ASN A 91 10.06 18.37 13.25
N PRO A 92 9.47 19.33 12.52
CA PRO A 92 10.07 20.66 12.31
C PRO A 92 10.16 21.49 13.59
N VAL A 93 9.27 21.28 14.57
CA VAL A 93 9.35 21.96 15.88
C VAL A 93 10.47 21.37 16.73
N ARG A 94 10.58 20.03 16.83
CA ARG A 94 11.70 19.42 17.56
C ARG A 94 13.04 19.75 16.92
N TYR A 95 13.15 19.67 15.60
CA TYR A 95 14.36 20.02 14.84
C TYR A 95 14.78 21.47 15.09
N LYS A 96 13.83 22.41 15.04
CA LYS A 96 14.08 23.80 15.42
C LYS A 96 14.64 23.90 16.84
N THR A 97 13.98 23.29 17.83
CA THR A 97 14.42 23.35 19.23
C THR A 97 15.78 22.70 19.46
N ASP A 98 16.07 21.52 18.89
CA ASP A 98 17.41 20.91 19.01
C ASP A 98 18.51 21.78 18.38
N CYS A 99 18.26 22.39 17.22
CA CYS A 99 19.24 23.29 16.60
C CYS A 99 19.45 24.58 17.42
N GLU A 100 18.39 25.17 17.97
CA GLU A 100 18.48 26.34 18.85
C GLU A 100 19.16 26.01 20.20
N GLU A 101 18.84 24.87 20.82
CA GLU A 101 19.48 24.40 22.08
C GLU A 101 20.97 24.09 21.90
N LEU A 102 21.37 23.50 20.76
CA LEU A 102 22.74 23.03 20.55
C LEU A 102 23.65 24.07 19.86
N TYR A 103 23.11 24.89 18.96
CA TYR A 103 23.88 25.79 18.07
C TYR A 103 23.35 27.23 18.02
N GLY A 104 22.32 27.58 18.81
CA GLY A 104 21.80 28.94 18.92
C GLY A 104 21.05 29.45 17.68
N ARG A 105 20.82 28.61 16.67
CA ARG A 105 20.19 28.95 15.39
C ARG A 105 19.54 27.72 14.76
N VAL A 106 18.51 27.90 13.93
CA VAL A 106 18.02 26.81 13.06
C VAL A 106 19.06 26.53 11.97
N LEU A 107 19.39 25.25 11.75
CA LEU A 107 20.28 24.83 10.67
C LEU A 107 19.47 24.49 9.41
N ASP A 108 19.85 25.10 8.30
CA ASP A 108 19.11 25.05 7.04
C ASP A 108 19.78 24.14 5.99
N ASN A 109 19.14 23.88 4.84
CA ASN A 109 19.77 23.16 3.72
C ASN A 109 20.36 24.10 2.64
N SER A 110 20.41 25.39 2.90
CA SER A 110 21.13 26.40 2.12
C SER A 110 22.58 25.98 1.81
N ASN A 111 22.93 25.92 0.51
CA ASN A 111 24.23 25.44 0.00
C ASN A 111 24.61 24.01 0.44
N VAL A 112 23.63 23.13 0.68
CA VAL A 112 23.81 21.70 0.95
C VAL A 112 23.17 20.85 -0.15
N VAL A 113 23.83 19.76 -0.56
CA VAL A 113 23.35 18.85 -1.61
C VAL A 113 23.49 17.38 -1.20
N SER A 114 22.50 16.57 -1.55
CA SER A 114 22.57 15.12 -1.38
C SER A 114 23.73 14.52 -2.17
N SER A 115 24.40 13.52 -1.59
CA SER A 115 25.39 12.70 -2.30
C SER A 115 24.82 11.96 -3.53
N ILE A 116 23.50 11.80 -3.65
CA ILE A 116 22.90 11.19 -4.85
C ILE A 116 22.89 12.10 -6.08
N LYS A 117 23.15 13.41 -5.94
CA LYS A 117 23.10 14.38 -7.06
C LYS A 117 24.33 14.33 -7.99
N GLY A 118 25.29 13.43 -7.76
CA GLY A 118 26.50 13.30 -8.58
C GLY A 118 27.51 14.45 -8.45
N ILE A 119 27.28 15.38 -7.52
CA ILE A 119 28.15 16.53 -7.27
C ILE A 119 29.46 16.06 -6.59
N CYS A 120 30.58 16.73 -6.89
CA CYS A 120 31.90 16.33 -6.43
C CYS A 120 32.06 16.45 -4.91
N LYS A 121 31.95 15.31 -4.21
CA LYS A 121 32.10 15.21 -2.74
C LYS A 121 33.47 15.57 -2.17
N LYS A 122 34.51 15.73 -3.01
CA LYS A 122 35.93 15.83 -2.57
C LYS A 122 36.16 16.93 -1.54
N GLN A 123 35.65 18.14 -1.77
CA GLN A 123 35.83 19.26 -0.82
C GLN A 123 35.23 18.94 0.55
N THR A 124 34.03 18.35 0.61
CA THR A 124 33.41 17.97 1.88
C THR A 124 34.10 16.78 2.53
N GLU A 125 34.61 15.83 1.75
CA GLU A 125 35.40 14.70 2.21
C GLU A 125 36.76 15.14 2.79
N GLU A 126 37.42 16.13 2.18
CA GLU A 126 38.64 16.77 2.68
C GLU A 126 38.41 17.56 3.98
N ILE A 127 37.31 18.33 4.05
CA ILE A 127 36.91 19.06 5.27
C ILE A 127 36.55 18.08 6.39
N TRP A 128 35.77 17.04 6.08
CA TRP A 128 35.37 16.01 7.04
C TRP A 128 36.58 15.28 7.61
N ASN A 129 37.46 14.75 6.78
CA ASN A 129 38.64 14.00 7.23
C ASN A 129 39.64 14.88 8.03
N ARG A 130 39.59 16.21 7.86
CA ARG A 130 40.38 17.16 8.66
C ARG A 130 39.80 17.41 10.06
N MET A 131 38.47 17.36 10.22
CA MET A 131 37.80 17.59 11.50
C MET A 131 37.54 16.31 12.29
N TYR A 132 37.35 15.17 11.59
CA TYR A 132 37.00 13.87 12.15
C TYR A 132 37.96 12.80 11.61
N PRO A 133 39.26 12.84 11.94
CA PRO A 133 40.28 11.97 11.33
C PRO A 133 40.04 10.47 11.57
N ASP A 134 39.40 10.11 12.69
CA ASP A 134 39.05 8.73 13.04
C ASP A 134 37.75 8.23 12.37
N GLU A 135 36.92 9.14 11.84
CA GLU A 135 35.63 8.82 11.20
C GLU A 135 35.71 9.05 9.68
N PRO A 136 35.79 8.01 8.83
CA PRO A 136 35.86 8.20 7.39
C PRO A 136 34.57 8.83 6.84
N TYR A 137 34.68 9.77 5.90
CA TYR A 137 33.52 10.36 5.20
C TYR A 137 32.64 9.29 4.52
N VAL A 138 33.24 8.29 3.85
CA VAL A 138 32.51 7.20 3.20
C VAL A 138 32.08 6.16 4.22
N PHE A 139 30.78 6.12 4.50
CA PHE A 139 30.15 5.08 5.31
C PHE A 139 30.33 3.70 4.63
N ASN A 140 30.95 2.76 5.33
CA ASN A 140 31.27 1.42 4.82
C ASN A 140 30.45 0.37 5.58
N LEU A 141 29.31 -0.03 5.00
CA LEU A 141 28.37 -0.99 5.60
C LEU A 141 29.06 -2.27 6.11
N THR A 142 29.91 -2.89 5.28
CA THR A 142 30.66 -4.10 5.63
C THR A 142 31.58 -3.91 6.84
N ARG A 143 32.08 -2.69 7.06
CA ARG A 143 32.93 -2.35 8.21
C ARG A 143 32.09 -2.16 9.47
N SER A 144 30.92 -1.54 9.38
CA SER A 144 29.99 -1.37 10.51
C SER A 144 29.60 -2.71 11.13
N LEU A 145 29.29 -3.71 10.29
CA LEU A 145 28.96 -5.07 10.71
C LEU A 145 30.12 -5.78 11.44
N SER A 146 31.37 -5.43 11.15
CA SER A 146 32.56 -5.94 11.88
C SER A 146 32.98 -5.10 13.10
N ALA A 147 32.61 -3.82 13.14
CA ALA A 147 33.08 -2.87 14.15
C ALA A 147 32.24 -2.89 15.44
N ALA A 148 30.97 -3.30 15.36
CA ALA A 148 30.05 -3.40 16.51
C ALA A 148 30.52 -4.34 17.65
N ALA A 149 31.58 -5.13 17.42
CA ALA A 149 32.23 -5.94 18.45
C ALA A 149 33.18 -5.15 19.39
N ASN A 150 33.48 -3.87 19.10
CA ASN A 150 34.54 -3.10 19.76
C ASN A 150 34.13 -1.66 20.17
N GLU A 151 32.87 -1.43 20.56
CA GLU A 151 32.47 -0.10 21.04
C GLU A 151 32.93 0.16 22.48
N LYS A 152 33.89 1.08 22.64
CA LYS A 152 34.08 1.81 23.90
C LYS A 152 32.96 2.83 24.03
N SER A 153 32.45 3.01 25.25
CA SER A 153 31.48 4.07 25.57
C SER A 153 32.05 5.45 25.21
N LEU A 154 31.44 6.10 24.21
CA LEU A 154 31.70 7.48 23.84
C LEU A 154 30.71 8.38 24.59
N ALA A 155 31.24 9.21 25.49
CA ALA A 155 30.44 10.08 26.35
C ALA A 155 30.78 11.55 26.11
N THR A 156 29.77 12.42 26.25
CA THR A 156 29.89 13.90 26.30
C THR A 156 30.03 14.63 24.96
N GLU A 157 29.22 14.26 23.96
CA GLU A 157 28.98 15.08 22.76
C GLU A 157 27.64 15.83 22.82
N LYS A 158 27.50 16.89 22.02
CA LYS A 158 26.26 17.66 21.82
C LYS A 158 25.25 16.86 20.99
N CYS A 159 24.53 15.94 21.65
CA CYS A 159 23.52 15.09 21.01
C CYS A 159 22.10 15.69 21.08
N THR A 160 21.31 15.49 20.03
CA THR A 160 19.88 15.86 19.97
C THR A 160 19.06 15.03 20.95
N LYS A 161 18.07 15.63 21.62
CA LYS A 161 17.19 14.91 22.58
C LYS A 161 16.05 14.13 21.91
N TYR A 162 15.99 14.12 20.57
CA TYR A 162 14.95 13.44 19.80
C TYR A 162 15.24 11.95 19.64
N ASP A 163 14.20 11.12 19.71
CA ASP A 163 14.27 9.67 19.49
C ASP A 163 14.39 9.36 17.99
N LEU A 164 15.63 9.46 17.47
CA LEU A 164 15.98 9.18 16.08
C LEU A 164 15.81 7.69 15.73
N VAL A 165 16.05 6.80 16.72
CA VAL A 165 15.40 5.49 16.93
C VAL A 165 14.02 5.36 16.28
N SER A 166 13.01 5.78 17.03
CA SER A 166 11.62 5.69 16.63
C SER A 166 11.29 6.56 15.41
N ALA A 167 11.96 7.71 15.21
CA ALA A 167 11.70 8.59 14.07
C ALA A 167 12.00 7.90 12.73
N VAL A 168 13.17 7.27 12.60
CA VAL A 168 13.49 6.47 11.42
C VAL A 168 12.48 5.33 11.24
N LYS A 169 12.18 4.59 12.31
CA LYS A 169 11.24 3.46 12.25
C LYS A 169 9.84 3.83 11.75
N ARG A 170 9.33 5.03 12.06
CA ARG A 170 8.04 5.53 11.56
C ARG A 170 8.09 5.97 10.10
N GLN A 171 9.26 6.40 9.61
CA GLN A 171 9.45 6.93 8.26
C GLN A 171 9.92 5.89 7.24
N SER A 172 10.57 4.78 7.65
CA SER A 172 10.97 3.69 6.74
C SER A 172 9.85 3.16 5.82
N PRO A 173 8.58 3.00 6.28
CA PRO A 173 7.48 2.57 5.41
C PRO A 173 6.99 3.62 4.42
N PHE A 174 7.39 4.89 4.57
CA PHE A 174 6.86 6.01 3.78
C PHE A 174 7.19 5.88 2.28
N TYR A 175 8.43 5.51 1.95
CA TYR A 175 8.84 5.31 0.55
C TYR A 175 7.95 4.28 -0.16
N TYR A 176 7.58 3.18 0.50
CA TYR A 176 6.65 2.21 -0.11
C TYR A 176 5.30 2.86 -0.48
N GLN A 177 4.81 3.85 0.27
CA GLN A 177 3.56 4.54 -0.07
C GLN A 177 3.71 5.44 -1.31
N VAL A 178 4.86 6.11 -1.46
CA VAL A 178 5.12 7.10 -2.53
C VAL A 178 5.98 6.60 -3.71
N SER A 179 6.41 5.34 -3.74
CA SER A 179 7.31 4.77 -4.76
C SER A 179 6.67 4.43 -6.12
N ARG A 180 5.38 4.72 -6.33
CA ARG A 180 4.69 4.35 -7.59
C ARG A 180 5.10 5.27 -8.76
N PRO A 181 5.22 4.77 -10.01
CA PRO A 181 5.70 5.57 -11.14
C PRO A 181 4.95 6.90 -11.37
N HIS A 182 3.63 6.93 -11.10
CA HIS A 182 2.82 8.14 -11.24
C HIS A 182 3.19 9.25 -10.25
N MET A 183 3.84 8.94 -9.12
CA MET A 183 4.21 9.92 -8.08
C MET A 183 5.32 10.86 -8.55
N ASN A 184 6.13 10.45 -9.53
CA ASN A 184 7.22 11.24 -10.11
C ASN A 184 6.80 12.05 -11.36
N ASN A 185 5.50 12.06 -11.72
CA ASN A 185 4.99 12.77 -12.89
C ASN A 185 4.64 14.23 -12.55
N ASP A 186 5.02 15.15 -13.44
CA ASP A 186 4.86 16.59 -13.27
C ASP A 186 3.41 17.00 -12.99
N VAL A 187 2.44 16.59 -13.82
CA VAL A 187 1.01 16.89 -13.64
C VAL A 187 0.46 16.32 -12.32
N PHE A 188 0.96 15.16 -11.89
CA PHE A 188 0.59 14.59 -10.58
C PHE A 188 1.13 15.45 -9.42
N ILE A 189 2.39 15.88 -9.50
CA ILE A 189 3.06 16.68 -8.47
C ILE A 189 2.46 18.10 -8.42
N GLU A 190 2.13 18.71 -9.55
CA GLU A 190 1.43 20.01 -9.63
C GLU A 190 0.05 19.95 -8.96
N GLU A 191 -0.76 18.93 -9.26
CA GLU A 191 -2.04 18.71 -8.57
C GLU A 191 -1.83 18.44 -7.06
N ALA A 192 -0.77 17.75 -6.68
CA ALA A 192 -0.42 17.49 -5.27
C ALA A 192 -0.05 18.78 -4.52
N VAL A 193 0.72 19.68 -5.14
CA VAL A 193 1.06 21.01 -4.59
C VAL A 193 -0.18 21.88 -4.43
N ALA A 194 -1.07 21.91 -5.43
CA ALA A 194 -2.34 22.62 -5.33
C ALA A 194 -3.22 22.05 -4.20
N ARG A 195 -3.20 20.73 -3.99
CA ARG A 195 -3.92 20.07 -2.89
C ARG A 195 -3.28 20.30 -1.52
N TYR A 196 -1.95 20.40 -1.44
CA TYR A 196 -1.23 20.77 -0.22
C TYR A 196 -1.59 22.20 0.23
N LYS A 197 -1.68 23.16 -0.69
CA LYS A 197 -2.24 24.49 -0.39
C LYS A 197 -3.68 24.43 0.14
N GLY A 198 -4.52 23.58 -0.47
CA GLY A 198 -5.87 23.27 0.05
C GLY A 198 -5.86 22.75 1.50
N PHE A 199 -4.93 21.86 1.83
CA PHE A 199 -4.80 21.27 3.17
C PHE A 199 -4.33 22.29 4.22
N LEU A 200 -3.31 23.09 3.91
CA LEU A 200 -2.89 24.21 4.75
C LEU A 200 -4.04 25.20 4.97
N TYR A 201 -4.82 25.49 3.93
CA TYR A 201 -6.00 26.36 4.05
C TYR A 201 -7.06 25.78 4.99
N LEU A 202 -7.38 24.48 4.93
CA LEU A 202 -8.31 23.86 5.90
C LEU A 202 -7.80 24.00 7.34
N ILE A 203 -6.50 23.80 7.57
CA ILE A 203 -5.88 23.99 8.90
C ILE A 203 -5.97 25.45 9.34
N LYS A 204 -5.78 26.42 8.44
CA LYS A 204 -6.00 27.85 8.68
C LYS A 204 -7.45 28.13 9.09
N ARG A 205 -8.44 27.68 8.29
CA ARG A 205 -9.87 27.87 8.56
C ARG A 205 -10.30 27.20 9.87
N ASN A 206 -9.69 26.07 10.25
CA ASN A 206 -9.89 25.44 11.55
C ASN A 206 -9.35 26.31 12.70
N ARG A 207 -8.13 26.86 12.57
CA ARG A 207 -7.57 27.78 13.58
C ARG A 207 -8.42 29.05 13.72
N GLU A 208 -8.81 29.67 12.61
CA GLU A 208 -9.69 30.85 12.56
C GLU A 208 -11.03 30.64 13.28
N ARG A 209 -11.59 29.42 13.17
CA ARG A 209 -12.88 29.03 13.78
C ARG A 209 -12.73 28.35 15.15
N SER A 210 -11.52 28.34 15.74
CA SER A 210 -11.17 27.65 16.99
C SER A 210 -11.51 26.14 17.01
N ILE A 211 -11.56 25.49 15.85
CA ILE A 211 -11.85 24.06 15.70
C ILE A 211 -10.56 23.25 15.93
N GLN A 212 -10.48 22.53 17.04
CA GLN A 212 -9.45 21.52 17.24
C GLN A 212 -9.81 20.24 16.46
N ARG A 213 -9.11 19.99 15.34
CA ARG A 213 -9.29 18.79 14.52
C ARG A 213 -7.93 18.26 14.05
N PHE A 214 -7.69 16.98 14.32
CA PHE A 214 -6.60 16.23 13.71
C PHE A 214 -6.89 16.07 12.20
N CYS A 215 -6.11 16.76 11.37
CA CYS A 215 -6.25 16.75 9.92
C CYS A 215 -5.25 15.73 9.33
N VAL A 216 -5.75 14.77 8.55
CA VAL A 216 -4.93 13.62 8.07
C VAL A 216 -4.71 13.75 6.57
N PRO A 217 -3.46 13.85 6.09
CA PRO A 217 -3.15 14.00 4.67
C PRO A 217 -3.42 12.72 3.87
N THR A 218 -3.67 12.87 2.57
CA THR A 218 -3.47 11.80 1.56
C THR A 218 -2.01 11.79 1.09
N TYR A 219 -1.50 10.67 0.56
CA TYR A 219 -0.06 10.52 0.31
C TYR A 219 0.55 11.47 -0.74
N ASP A 220 -0.26 12.07 -1.60
CA ASP A 220 0.16 13.16 -2.48
C ASP A 220 0.39 14.47 -1.70
N ILE A 221 -0.52 14.81 -0.79
CA ILE A 221 -0.39 15.96 0.12
C ILE A 221 0.76 15.73 1.11
N ASP A 222 0.90 14.50 1.61
CA ASP A 222 1.91 14.10 2.61
C ASP A 222 3.34 14.18 2.02
N LEU A 223 3.54 13.68 0.78
CA LEU A 223 4.80 13.84 0.04
C LEU A 223 5.21 15.30 -0.06
N ILE A 224 4.30 16.18 -0.49
CA ILE A 224 4.58 17.62 -0.63
C ILE A 224 4.80 18.30 0.73
N TRP A 225 4.10 17.85 1.78
CA TRP A 225 4.29 18.37 3.13
C TRP A 225 5.68 18.03 3.66
N HIS A 226 6.10 16.76 3.52
CA HIS A 226 7.46 16.31 3.85
C HIS A 226 8.50 17.09 3.04
N THR A 227 8.29 17.24 1.72
CA THR A 227 9.16 18.04 0.84
C THR A 227 9.36 19.44 1.39
N HIS A 228 8.28 20.11 1.83
CA HIS A 228 8.35 21.45 2.38
C HIS A 228 9.11 21.50 3.73
N GLN A 229 8.89 20.53 4.62
CA GLN A 229 9.59 20.43 5.91
C GLN A 229 11.10 20.24 5.79
N LEU A 230 11.57 19.62 4.70
CA LEU A 230 13.00 19.41 4.45
C LEU A 230 13.77 20.72 4.18
N HIS A 231 13.09 21.87 4.04
CA HIS A 231 13.63 23.22 3.97
C HIS A 231 13.25 24.03 5.23
N PRO A 232 13.97 23.90 6.36
CA PRO A 232 13.49 24.37 7.68
C PRO A 232 13.19 25.87 7.74
N SER A 233 14.02 26.72 7.14
CA SER A 233 13.82 28.18 7.19
C SER A 233 12.62 28.62 6.35
N ALA A 234 12.47 28.05 5.15
CA ALA A 234 11.31 28.30 4.29
C ALA A 234 10.01 27.81 4.95
N TYR A 235 10.01 26.59 5.47
CA TYR A 235 8.86 26.03 6.18
C TYR A 235 8.46 26.89 7.39
N CYS A 236 9.43 27.35 8.20
CA CYS A 236 9.15 28.22 9.34
C CYS A 236 8.55 29.57 8.91
N LYS A 237 9.08 30.16 7.84
CA LYS A 237 8.59 31.43 7.27
C LYS A 237 7.18 31.27 6.70
N ASP A 238 7.01 30.36 5.74
CA ASP A 238 5.79 30.26 4.93
C ASP A 238 4.59 29.77 5.78
N LEU A 239 4.82 28.90 6.77
CA LEU A 239 3.78 28.50 7.74
C LEU A 239 3.53 29.62 8.78
N GLY A 240 4.54 30.42 9.10
CA GLY A 240 4.40 31.65 9.87
C GLY A 240 3.46 32.65 9.18
N GLU A 241 3.70 32.93 7.90
CA GLU A 241 2.86 33.82 7.08
C GLU A 241 1.46 33.23 6.81
N ALA A 242 1.36 31.95 6.48
CA ALA A 242 0.09 31.32 6.09
C ALA A 242 -0.81 31.01 7.30
N LEU A 243 -0.26 30.46 8.39
CA LEU A 243 -1.01 29.92 9.53
C LEU A 243 -0.80 30.69 10.84
N GLY A 244 0.21 31.57 10.92
CA GLY A 244 0.61 32.23 12.17
C GLY A 244 1.29 31.30 13.18
N LYS A 245 1.79 30.13 12.75
CA LYS A 245 2.69 29.24 13.52
C LYS A 245 3.30 28.16 12.62
N ILE A 246 4.42 27.59 13.04
CA ILE A 246 4.93 26.32 12.50
C ILE A 246 3.86 25.24 12.71
N LEU A 247 3.58 24.45 11.67
CA LEU A 247 2.71 23.28 11.77
C LEU A 247 3.55 22.05 12.16
N GLU A 248 3.20 21.44 13.29
CA GLU A 248 3.74 20.15 13.74
C GLU A 248 3.21 18.99 12.88
N HIS A 249 4.01 17.94 12.75
CA HIS A 249 3.68 16.71 12.06
C HIS A 249 3.81 15.56 13.06
N ASP A 250 2.65 15.17 13.59
CA ASP A 250 2.50 14.09 14.57
C ASP A 250 2.31 12.76 13.84
N ASP A 251 3.44 12.11 13.56
CA ASP A 251 3.53 10.80 12.89
C ASP A 251 3.50 9.62 13.88
N MET A 252 3.16 9.86 15.16
CA MET A 252 3.20 8.84 16.22
C MET A 252 2.04 7.84 16.13
N ASP A 253 0.95 8.18 15.43
CA ASP A 253 -0.19 7.28 15.22
C ASP A 253 -0.07 6.54 13.88
N SER A 254 -0.22 5.22 13.93
CA SER A 254 -0.28 4.32 12.78
C SER A 254 -1.47 3.34 12.85
N ASP A 255 -2.33 3.46 13.86
CA ASP A 255 -3.50 2.59 14.05
C ASP A 255 -4.64 2.97 13.10
N ARG A 256 -4.67 2.28 11.95
CA ARG A 256 -5.70 2.43 10.90
C ARG A 256 -7.00 1.65 11.17
N THR A 257 -7.24 1.16 12.40
CA THR A 257 -8.52 0.53 12.76
C THR A 257 -9.66 1.55 12.75
N LYS A 258 -10.87 1.18 12.27
CA LYS A 258 -12.01 2.12 12.24
C LYS A 258 -12.32 2.66 13.64
N GLY A 259 -12.65 3.95 13.72
CA GLY A 259 -12.98 4.67 14.95
C GLY A 259 -11.77 5.13 15.76
N LYS A 260 -10.54 4.85 15.31
CA LYS A 260 -9.30 5.38 15.89
C LYS A 260 -8.99 6.79 15.38
N LYS A 261 -7.98 7.43 15.99
CA LYS A 261 -7.60 8.82 15.72
C LYS A 261 -7.30 9.07 14.23
N LEU A 262 -6.54 8.20 13.55
CA LEU A 262 -6.33 8.28 12.10
C LEU A 262 -7.62 8.17 11.27
N ASP A 263 -8.46 7.17 11.53
CA ASP A 263 -9.70 6.93 10.76
C ASP A 263 -10.73 8.05 10.95
N ALA A 264 -10.95 8.47 12.20
CA ALA A 264 -11.82 9.59 12.53
C ALA A 264 -11.28 10.93 12.00
N GLY A 265 -9.96 11.13 12.08
CA GLY A 265 -9.27 12.30 11.51
C GLY A 265 -9.39 12.36 9.99
N PHE A 266 -9.14 11.25 9.29
CA PHE A 266 -9.29 11.17 7.83
C PHE A 266 -10.74 11.37 7.38
N SER A 267 -11.70 10.78 8.09
CA SER A 267 -13.13 10.97 7.83
C SER A 267 -13.56 12.43 8.04
N GLY A 268 -13.10 13.06 9.14
CA GLY A 268 -13.36 14.47 9.43
C GLY A 268 -12.70 15.43 8.44
N THR A 269 -11.49 15.11 7.98
CA THR A 269 -10.76 15.87 6.94
C THR A 269 -11.47 15.76 5.59
N THR A 270 -11.85 14.53 5.19
CA THR A 270 -12.59 14.25 3.96
C THR A 270 -13.90 15.03 3.89
N LYS A 271 -14.70 14.98 4.98
CA LYS A 271 -15.96 15.72 5.07
C LYS A 271 -15.73 17.22 4.92
N GLN A 272 -14.80 17.79 5.69
CA GLN A 272 -14.53 19.22 5.67
C GLN A 272 -13.98 19.72 4.33
N TRP A 273 -13.15 18.91 3.66
CA TRP A 273 -12.64 19.20 2.33
C TRP A 273 -13.76 19.24 1.28
N GLU A 274 -14.68 18.26 1.31
CA GLU A 274 -15.84 18.21 0.42
C GLU A 274 -16.85 19.34 0.69
N GLU A 275 -17.02 19.74 1.96
CA GLU A 275 -17.83 20.91 2.35
C GLU A 275 -17.20 22.22 1.85
N THR A 276 -15.90 22.44 2.11
CA THR A 276 -15.20 23.71 1.82
C THR A 276 -14.96 23.93 0.33
N PHE A 277 -14.51 22.89 -0.39
CA PHE A 277 -14.08 23.03 -1.80
C PHE A 277 -15.02 22.36 -2.81
N GLY A 278 -16.02 21.58 -2.39
CA GLY A 278 -16.93 20.90 -3.31
C GLY A 278 -16.27 19.87 -4.23
N LEU A 279 -15.07 19.40 -3.84
CA LEU A 279 -14.21 18.42 -4.52
C LEU A 279 -14.04 17.20 -3.62
N ARG A 280 -13.85 16.00 -4.19
CA ARG A 280 -13.46 14.80 -3.41
C ARG A 280 -12.11 15.00 -2.72
N TYR A 281 -11.94 14.46 -1.51
CA TYR A 281 -10.64 14.44 -0.84
C TYR A 281 -9.76 13.27 -1.29
N TRP A 282 -10.35 12.07 -1.39
CA TRP A 282 -9.73 10.89 -1.97
C TRP A 282 -9.44 11.09 -3.46
N LYS A 283 -8.42 10.40 -3.97
CA LYS A 283 -8.00 10.41 -5.38
C LYS A 283 -7.32 9.07 -5.73
N ALA A 284 -7.44 8.61 -6.97
CA ALA A 284 -6.73 7.41 -7.42
C ALA A 284 -5.21 7.55 -7.23
N GLY A 285 -4.56 6.47 -6.78
CA GLY A 285 -3.12 6.45 -6.56
C GLY A 285 -2.57 7.22 -5.35
N VAL A 286 -3.39 7.95 -4.56
CA VAL A 286 -2.95 8.71 -3.36
C VAL A 286 -3.38 8.09 -2.02
N MET A 287 -4.14 7.01 -2.09
CA MET A 287 -4.65 6.28 -0.92
C MET A 287 -3.60 5.27 -0.40
N TYR A 288 -3.70 4.91 0.87
CA TYR A 288 -2.83 3.92 1.52
C TYR A 288 -2.74 2.61 0.71
N LYS A 289 -1.53 2.19 0.33
CA LYS A 289 -1.30 1.01 -0.52
C LYS A 289 -1.52 -0.32 0.21
N GLY A 290 -1.60 -0.29 1.54
CA GLY A 290 -1.36 -1.43 2.42
C GLY A 290 -0.01 -1.29 3.13
N SER A 291 0.30 -2.25 3.99
CA SER A 291 1.62 -2.34 4.63
C SER A 291 2.72 -2.56 3.59
N SER A 292 3.96 -2.17 3.91
CA SER A 292 5.12 -2.56 3.11
C SER A 292 5.25 -4.10 3.08
N PRO A 293 5.46 -4.73 1.91
CA PRO A 293 5.63 -6.17 1.80
C PRO A 293 6.80 -6.73 2.60
N SER A 294 6.75 -8.03 2.86
CA SER A 294 7.74 -8.72 3.68
C SER A 294 9.12 -8.75 2.99
N PRO A 295 10.22 -8.33 3.63
CA PRO A 295 11.54 -8.42 3.03
C PRO A 295 11.97 -9.88 2.87
N LEU A 296 12.47 -10.24 1.68
CA LEU A 296 12.96 -11.59 1.38
C LEU A 296 14.39 -11.85 1.89
N THR A 297 15.11 -10.78 2.23
CA THR A 297 16.46 -10.82 2.81
C THR A 297 16.68 -9.52 3.60
N THR A 298 17.46 -9.60 4.68
CA THR A 298 18.02 -8.44 5.39
C THR A 298 19.43 -8.07 4.88
N ILE A 299 20.09 -9.00 4.20
CA ILE A 299 21.41 -8.82 3.60
C ILE A 299 21.23 -8.37 2.14
N PRO A 300 21.80 -7.22 1.72
CA PRO A 300 21.68 -6.76 0.33
C PRO A 300 22.45 -7.69 -0.61
N PHE A 301 21.89 -7.92 -1.81
CA PHE A 301 22.54 -8.69 -2.86
C PHE A 301 23.88 -8.05 -3.27
N GLN A 302 24.96 -8.84 -3.22
CA GLN A 302 26.25 -8.46 -3.80
C GLN A 302 26.31 -8.94 -5.25
N PRO A 303 26.70 -8.09 -6.22
CA PRO A 303 26.85 -8.49 -7.61
C PRO A 303 27.83 -9.66 -7.79
N ILE A 304 27.28 -10.85 -8.05
CA ILE A 304 28.04 -12.00 -8.54
C ILE A 304 28.55 -11.66 -9.95
N THR A 305 29.68 -12.23 -10.36
CA THR A 305 30.14 -12.19 -11.76
C THR A 305 29.12 -12.88 -12.68
N LEU A 306 28.15 -12.11 -13.16
CA LEU A 306 27.13 -12.52 -14.12
C LEU A 306 27.81 -12.96 -15.44
N ARG A 307 27.10 -13.77 -16.25
CA ARG A 307 27.58 -14.06 -17.61
C ARG A 307 27.58 -12.75 -18.38
N LYS A 308 28.70 -12.45 -19.06
CA LYS A 308 28.74 -11.35 -20.05
C LYS A 308 27.60 -11.56 -21.05
N ASP A 309 27.00 -10.47 -21.51
CA ASP A 309 25.95 -10.52 -22.53
C ASP A 309 26.45 -11.27 -23.77
N VAL A 310 25.95 -12.49 -23.94
CA VAL A 310 25.95 -13.15 -25.23
C VAL A 310 24.90 -12.41 -26.05
N VAL A 311 25.32 -11.75 -27.12
CA VAL A 311 24.42 -11.02 -28.02
C VAL A 311 23.30 -11.97 -28.44
N ALA A 312 22.06 -11.66 -28.03
CA ALA A 312 20.92 -12.49 -28.35
C ALA A 312 20.79 -12.63 -29.86
N SER A 313 20.44 -13.83 -30.34
CA SER A 313 20.03 -13.95 -31.74
C SER A 313 18.81 -13.05 -31.97
N ASN A 314 18.79 -12.37 -33.11
CA ASN A 314 17.70 -11.46 -33.48
C ASN A 314 16.34 -12.18 -33.62
N ASP A 315 16.32 -13.50 -33.50
CA ASP A 315 15.21 -14.36 -33.86
C ASP A 315 14.29 -14.62 -32.65
N PHE A 316 14.86 -14.85 -31.46
CA PHE A 316 14.05 -14.92 -30.23
C PHE A 316 13.42 -13.56 -29.87
N GLN A 317 14.07 -12.43 -30.16
CA GLN A 317 13.49 -11.09 -29.92
C GLN A 317 12.28 -10.78 -30.81
N LYS A 318 12.17 -11.40 -32.00
CA LYS A 318 10.98 -11.28 -32.86
C LYS A 318 9.78 -12.05 -32.31
N MET A 319 10.02 -13.13 -31.56
CA MET A 319 8.95 -13.96 -30.98
C MET A 319 8.20 -13.26 -29.83
N THR A 320 8.71 -12.14 -29.29
CA THR A 320 8.26 -11.55 -28.02
C THR A 320 7.64 -10.17 -28.10
N GLN A 321 7.44 -9.60 -29.29
CA GLN A 321 6.81 -8.27 -29.44
C GLN A 321 5.31 -8.33 -29.07
N LEU A 322 5.03 -8.11 -27.79
CA LEU A 322 3.67 -7.99 -27.26
C LEU A 322 3.17 -6.54 -27.39
N PRO A 323 1.85 -6.31 -27.59
CA PRO A 323 1.31 -4.95 -27.60
C PRO A 323 1.55 -4.21 -26.27
N GLU A 324 1.98 -2.94 -26.35
CA GLU A 324 1.97 -2.05 -25.18
C GLU A 324 0.54 -1.78 -24.72
N VAL A 325 0.12 -2.47 -23.65
CA VAL A 325 -1.14 -2.20 -22.95
C VAL A 325 -0.84 -1.28 -21.77
N LYS A 326 -1.49 -0.11 -21.72
CA LYS A 326 -1.38 0.83 -20.61
C LYS A 326 -2.63 0.76 -19.75
N VAL A 327 -2.45 0.85 -18.43
CA VAL A 327 -3.51 0.72 -17.43
C VAL A 327 -3.52 1.95 -16.52
N VAL A 328 -4.71 2.32 -16.06
CA VAL A 328 -4.93 3.31 -15.00
C VAL A 328 -5.75 2.71 -13.87
N GLU A 329 -5.43 3.08 -12.63
CA GLU A 329 -6.35 2.91 -11.50
C GLU A 329 -7.38 4.04 -11.52
N VAL A 330 -8.64 3.70 -11.26
CA VAL A 330 -9.78 4.60 -11.30
C VAL A 330 -10.54 4.54 -9.98
N LEU A 331 -10.79 5.70 -9.36
CA LEU A 331 -11.75 5.84 -8.26
C LEU A 331 -12.95 6.66 -8.72
N LEU A 332 -14.17 6.15 -8.47
CA LEU A 332 -15.44 6.67 -9.00
C LEU A 332 -16.51 6.75 -7.90
N GLU A 333 -17.18 7.91 -7.77
CA GLU A 333 -18.36 8.12 -6.91
C GLU A 333 -19.48 8.81 -7.70
N ILE A 334 -20.73 8.40 -7.45
CA ILE A 334 -21.92 9.09 -7.95
C ILE A 334 -22.47 9.99 -6.84
N VAL A 335 -22.11 11.27 -6.91
CA VAL A 335 -22.30 12.25 -5.83
C VAL A 335 -23.77 12.71 -5.72
N GLY A 336 -24.54 12.67 -6.80
CA GLY A 336 -25.96 13.03 -6.73
C GLY A 336 -26.71 13.02 -8.06
N VAL A 337 -28.02 13.23 -7.99
CA VAL A 337 -28.94 13.30 -9.15
C VAL A 337 -29.83 14.55 -9.08
N LYS A 338 -30.23 15.09 -10.24
CA LYS A 338 -31.12 16.27 -10.37
C LYS A 338 -32.14 16.07 -11.49
N ASN A 339 -33.22 16.87 -11.45
CA ASN A 339 -34.32 16.90 -12.40
C ASN A 339 -35.07 15.55 -12.56
N LEU A 340 -35.16 14.75 -11.48
CA LEU A 340 -35.98 13.54 -11.45
C LEU A 340 -37.48 13.85 -11.72
N PRO A 341 -38.24 12.93 -12.35
CA PRO A 341 -39.68 13.08 -12.52
C PRO A 341 -40.41 13.26 -11.19
N GLN A 342 -41.30 14.26 -11.14
CA GLN A 342 -42.05 14.60 -9.93
C GLN A 342 -42.93 13.43 -9.47
N GLY A 343 -42.82 13.05 -8.19
CA GLY A 343 -43.57 11.93 -7.61
C GLY A 343 -42.95 10.53 -7.85
N HIS A 344 -41.68 10.45 -8.27
CA HIS A 344 -40.94 9.19 -8.32
C HIS A 344 -40.98 8.45 -6.96
N LYS A 345 -41.16 7.12 -7.01
CA LYS A 345 -41.23 6.22 -5.86
C LYS A 345 -40.50 4.91 -6.17
N GLY A 346 -39.21 4.86 -5.88
CA GLY A 346 -38.37 3.67 -6.02
C GLY A 346 -36.95 3.94 -5.52
N SER A 347 -36.14 2.90 -5.34
CA SER A 347 -34.72 3.08 -5.06
C SER A 347 -33.94 3.35 -6.35
N LEU A 348 -33.07 4.36 -6.32
CA LEU A 348 -32.19 4.72 -7.43
C LEU A 348 -30.78 4.15 -7.21
N PHE A 349 -30.15 3.75 -8.31
CA PHE A 349 -28.74 3.41 -8.36
C PHE A 349 -28.21 3.63 -9.78
N VAL A 350 -26.91 3.78 -9.93
CA VAL A 350 -26.27 3.82 -11.25
C VAL A 350 -25.61 2.46 -11.50
N THR A 351 -25.73 1.96 -12.73
CA THR A 351 -24.83 0.89 -13.21
C THR A 351 -23.82 1.50 -14.17
N PHE A 352 -22.59 0.98 -14.15
CA PHE A 352 -21.49 1.49 -14.97
C PHE A 352 -20.66 0.36 -15.57
N SER A 353 -20.18 0.58 -16.79
CA SER A 353 -19.30 -0.31 -17.56
C SER A 353 -18.38 0.53 -18.44
N LYS A 354 -17.44 -0.08 -19.18
CA LYS A 354 -16.90 0.58 -20.38
C LYS A 354 -17.82 0.33 -21.58
N ASN A 355 -17.74 1.20 -22.59
CA ASN A 355 -18.39 1.00 -23.89
C ASN A 355 -17.69 -0.08 -24.73
N GLN A 356 -16.38 -0.19 -24.55
CA GLN A 356 -15.52 -1.24 -25.05
C GLN A 356 -14.88 -1.89 -23.81
N PRO A 357 -15.39 -3.05 -23.36
CA PRO A 357 -14.74 -3.88 -22.35
C PRO A 357 -13.25 -4.07 -22.65
N ASP A 358 -12.42 -3.94 -21.63
CA ASP A 358 -11.02 -4.39 -21.65
C ASP A 358 -10.81 -5.47 -20.58
N VAL A 359 -9.64 -6.10 -20.56
CA VAL A 359 -9.41 -7.26 -19.67
C VAL A 359 -9.44 -6.88 -18.19
N PHE A 360 -9.00 -5.67 -17.84
CA PHE A 360 -9.05 -5.18 -16.46
C PHE A 360 -10.46 -4.77 -16.04
N PHE A 361 -11.31 -4.34 -17.00
CA PHE A 361 -12.67 -3.91 -16.76
C PHE A 361 -13.68 -4.36 -17.84
N ASN A 362 -14.11 -5.62 -17.72
CA ASN A 362 -15.15 -6.23 -18.55
C ASN A 362 -16.52 -6.40 -17.83
N VAL A 363 -16.57 -6.29 -16.50
CA VAL A 363 -17.79 -6.48 -15.70
C VAL A 363 -18.57 -5.16 -15.53
N LYS A 364 -19.86 -5.15 -15.87
CA LYS A 364 -20.79 -4.08 -15.51
C LYS A 364 -21.08 -4.08 -14.01
N ARG A 365 -20.72 -3.01 -13.30
CA ARG A 365 -20.85 -2.85 -11.85
C ARG A 365 -21.98 -1.89 -11.50
N LYS A 366 -22.29 -1.75 -10.21
CA LYS A 366 -23.34 -0.87 -9.64
C LYS A 366 -22.78 0.01 -8.53
N LEU A 367 -23.29 1.24 -8.44
CA LEU A 367 -23.08 2.18 -7.33
C LEU A 367 -24.41 2.77 -6.83
N THR A 368 -24.49 3.06 -5.54
CA THR A 368 -25.51 3.96 -4.96
C THR A 368 -25.26 5.42 -5.39
N ILE A 369 -26.17 6.32 -5.00
CA ILE A 369 -26.08 7.76 -5.29
C ILE A 369 -26.05 8.47 -3.95
N LEU A 370 -24.96 9.19 -3.63
CA LEU A 370 -24.72 9.76 -2.30
C LEU A 370 -25.88 10.67 -1.81
N SER A 371 -26.51 11.45 -2.71
CA SER A 371 -27.67 12.29 -2.37
C SER A 371 -28.90 11.50 -1.91
N GLU A 372 -29.04 10.25 -2.36
CA GLU A 372 -30.20 9.39 -2.11
C GLU A 372 -29.94 8.39 -0.97
N SER A 373 -28.75 7.77 -0.96
CA SER A 373 -28.37 6.77 0.04
C SER A 373 -27.91 7.38 1.36
N LYS A 374 -27.26 8.56 1.32
CA LYS A 374 -26.42 9.15 2.40
C LYS A 374 -25.18 8.32 2.78
N GLU A 375 -25.15 7.04 2.42
CA GLU A 375 -23.98 6.15 2.44
C GLU A 375 -23.05 6.46 1.26
N LYS A 376 -21.75 6.67 1.55
CA LYS A 376 -20.71 6.95 0.56
C LYS A 376 -20.15 5.65 0.00
N GLN A 377 -20.42 5.37 -1.27
CA GLN A 377 -19.88 4.23 -2.00
C GLN A 377 -18.96 4.72 -3.13
N VAL A 378 -17.68 4.34 -3.06
CA VAL A 378 -16.68 4.61 -4.10
C VAL A 378 -16.31 3.28 -4.76
N ALA A 379 -16.32 3.22 -6.09
CA ALA A 379 -15.77 2.08 -6.81
C ALA A 379 -14.27 2.28 -7.05
N SER A 380 -13.49 1.22 -6.84
CA SER A 380 -12.08 1.12 -7.24
C SER A 380 -11.93 0.02 -8.29
N PHE A 381 -11.24 0.33 -9.39
CA PHE A 381 -10.97 -0.62 -10.48
C PHE A 381 -9.75 -0.19 -11.30
N GLN A 382 -9.28 -1.06 -12.19
CA GLN A 382 -8.27 -0.77 -13.20
C GLN A 382 -8.91 -0.90 -14.59
N CYS A 383 -8.48 -0.09 -15.56
CA CYS A 383 -8.91 -0.20 -16.97
C CYS A 383 -7.86 0.39 -17.93
N GLU A 384 -7.97 0.12 -19.23
CA GLU A 384 -7.24 0.87 -20.25
C GLU A 384 -7.70 2.34 -20.29
N PRO A 385 -6.79 3.32 -20.51
CA PRO A 385 -7.11 4.75 -20.60
C PRO A 385 -7.85 5.17 -21.89
N LYS A 386 -8.40 4.20 -22.64
CA LYS A 386 -9.06 4.37 -23.93
C LYS A 386 -10.57 4.11 -23.83
N GLY A 387 -11.34 4.66 -24.77
CA GLY A 387 -12.79 4.50 -24.80
C GLY A 387 -13.52 5.34 -23.75
N ASN A 388 -14.74 4.92 -23.40
CA ASN A 388 -15.66 5.65 -22.52
C ASN A 388 -16.11 4.78 -21.35
N LEU A 389 -16.20 5.38 -20.16
CA LEU A 389 -17.10 4.88 -19.12
C LEU A 389 -18.54 5.23 -19.51
N LEU A 390 -19.44 4.25 -19.39
CA LEU A 390 -20.89 4.41 -19.54
C LEU A 390 -21.56 4.38 -18.17
N PHE A 391 -22.60 5.19 -18.02
CA PHE A 391 -23.40 5.31 -16.80
C PHE A 391 -24.88 5.21 -17.15
N GLU A 392 -25.59 4.31 -16.48
CA GLU A 392 -27.02 4.10 -16.63
C GLU A 392 -27.72 4.36 -15.30
N LEU A 393 -28.61 5.36 -15.23
CA LEU A 393 -29.42 5.59 -14.03
C LEU A 393 -30.59 4.61 -14.01
N VAL A 394 -30.62 3.71 -13.03
CA VAL A 394 -31.63 2.66 -12.89
C VAL A 394 -32.54 2.94 -11.69
N SER A 395 -33.84 2.86 -11.94
CA SER A 395 -34.90 2.90 -10.93
C SER A 395 -35.40 1.49 -10.65
N HIS A 396 -35.52 1.13 -9.37
CA HIS A 396 -36.16 -0.10 -8.91
C HIS A 396 -37.39 0.22 -8.05
N SER A 397 -38.57 -0.11 -8.58
CA SER A 397 -39.84 0.08 -7.87
C SER A 397 -40.26 -1.21 -7.15
N PRO A 398 -40.49 -1.20 -5.82
CA PRO A 398 -41.01 -2.36 -5.12
C PRO A 398 -42.50 -2.56 -5.46
N SER A 399 -42.80 -3.53 -6.30
CA SER A 399 -44.17 -3.91 -6.66
C SER A 399 -44.78 -4.87 -5.63
N ASN A 400 -45.92 -4.50 -5.04
CA ASN A 400 -46.69 -5.35 -4.10
C ASN A 400 -47.49 -6.48 -4.80
N LEU A 401 -47.19 -6.78 -6.06
CA LEU A 401 -47.84 -7.81 -6.88
C LEU A 401 -46.78 -8.82 -7.34
N LEU A 402 -47.19 -10.07 -7.52
CA LEU A 402 -46.33 -11.23 -7.85
C LEU A 402 -45.79 -11.22 -9.31
N VAL A 403 -45.57 -10.04 -9.87
CA VAL A 403 -44.97 -9.80 -11.20
C VAL A 403 -43.53 -9.29 -11.00
N ALA A 404 -42.63 -9.65 -11.92
CA ALA A 404 -41.19 -9.46 -11.77
C ALA A 404 -40.76 -8.04 -11.40
N LYS A 405 -39.71 -7.94 -10.56
CA LYS A 405 -39.10 -6.67 -10.10
C LYS A 405 -38.76 -5.77 -11.28
N ALA A 406 -39.55 -4.72 -11.47
CA ALA A 406 -39.41 -3.80 -12.60
C ALA A 406 -38.22 -2.84 -12.39
N PHE A 407 -37.04 -3.25 -12.85
CA PHE A 407 -35.92 -2.34 -13.07
C PHE A 407 -36.17 -1.53 -14.34
N LYS A 408 -36.13 -0.20 -14.25
CA LYS A 408 -36.27 0.71 -15.39
C LYS A 408 -35.08 1.66 -15.44
N THR A 409 -34.29 1.60 -16.49
CA THR A 409 -33.27 2.61 -16.79
C THR A 409 -33.96 3.91 -17.24
N LEU A 410 -33.61 5.03 -16.61
CA LEU A 410 -34.22 6.35 -16.85
C LEU A 410 -33.48 7.13 -17.96
N GLY A 411 -32.18 6.91 -18.09
CA GLY A 411 -31.33 7.50 -19.13
C GLY A 411 -29.86 7.11 -18.96
N THR A 412 -29.04 7.45 -19.94
CA THR A 412 -27.62 7.10 -19.99
C THR A 412 -26.71 8.30 -20.23
N ALA A 413 -25.48 8.24 -19.75
CA ALA A 413 -24.43 9.21 -20.04
C ALA A 413 -23.09 8.49 -20.24
N SER A 414 -22.12 9.19 -20.83
CA SER A 414 -20.76 8.69 -21.03
C SER A 414 -19.71 9.68 -20.54
N LEU A 415 -18.51 9.17 -20.28
CA LEU A 415 -17.31 9.95 -20.03
C LEU A 415 -16.14 9.30 -20.78
N SER A 416 -15.60 10.01 -21.76
CA SER A 416 -14.35 9.60 -22.43
C SER A 416 -13.19 9.65 -21.45
N LEU A 417 -12.37 8.61 -21.47
CA LEU A 417 -11.13 8.54 -20.69
C LEU A 417 -9.98 9.31 -21.40
N GLN A 418 -10.06 9.39 -22.73
CA GLN A 418 -8.99 9.96 -23.58
C GLN A 418 -8.86 11.48 -23.38
N ASP A 419 -9.97 12.17 -23.14
CA ASP A 419 -10.05 13.62 -22.88
C ASP A 419 -9.15 14.09 -21.71
N PHE A 420 -8.87 13.17 -20.77
CA PHE A 420 -8.11 13.43 -19.55
C PHE A 420 -6.72 12.79 -19.54
N LEU A 421 -6.51 11.75 -20.36
CA LEU A 421 -5.36 10.82 -20.25
C LEU A 421 -4.50 10.74 -21.52
N ASN A 422 -4.92 11.35 -22.65
CA ASN A 422 -4.14 11.35 -23.90
C ASN A 422 -4.23 12.70 -24.65
N PRO A 423 -3.33 13.68 -24.37
CA PRO A 423 -2.30 13.66 -23.32
C PRO A 423 -2.91 13.75 -21.91
N VAL A 424 -2.12 13.42 -20.89
CA VAL A 424 -2.55 13.57 -19.48
C VAL A 424 -2.72 15.06 -19.16
N SER A 425 -3.97 15.48 -18.99
CA SER A 425 -4.35 16.89 -18.81
C SER A 425 -4.93 17.16 -17.43
N LYS A 426 -5.57 16.17 -16.80
CA LYS A 426 -6.14 16.27 -15.44
C LYS A 426 -6.39 14.89 -14.84
N LEU A 427 -6.03 14.69 -13.58
CA LEU A 427 -6.15 13.40 -12.88
C LEU A 427 -7.39 13.30 -11.99
N ALA A 428 -8.22 14.34 -11.90
CA ALA A 428 -9.54 14.30 -11.24
C ALA A 428 -10.57 15.22 -11.91
N VAL A 429 -11.80 14.74 -12.09
CA VAL A 429 -12.93 15.52 -12.62
C VAL A 429 -14.21 15.22 -11.83
N GLU A 430 -14.86 16.29 -11.35
CA GLU A 430 -16.19 16.23 -10.75
C GLU A 430 -17.10 17.20 -11.51
N LYS A 431 -18.11 16.66 -12.22
CA LYS A 431 -19.02 17.46 -13.05
C LYS A 431 -20.45 16.91 -13.05
N TRP A 432 -21.41 17.77 -13.39
CA TRP A 432 -22.74 17.32 -13.81
C TRP A 432 -22.66 16.84 -15.27
N VAL A 433 -23.30 15.72 -15.56
CA VAL A 433 -23.54 15.21 -16.92
C VAL A 433 -25.04 15.04 -17.12
N GLU A 434 -25.53 15.37 -18.31
CA GLU A 434 -26.94 15.17 -18.68
C GLU A 434 -27.16 13.74 -19.17
N LEU A 435 -28.30 13.15 -18.82
CA LEU A 435 -28.69 11.82 -19.27
C LEU A 435 -29.51 11.90 -20.55
N LEU A 436 -29.09 11.14 -21.57
CA LEU A 436 -29.88 10.86 -22.76
C LEU A 436 -31.04 9.90 -22.38
N PRO A 437 -32.31 10.26 -22.63
CA PRO A 437 -33.45 9.42 -22.30
C PRO A 437 -33.59 8.25 -23.28
N ILE A 438 -33.86 7.05 -22.76
CA ILE A 438 -34.02 5.82 -23.56
C ILE A 438 -35.39 5.76 -24.27
N SER A 439 -36.38 6.52 -23.80
CA SER A 439 -37.73 6.58 -24.37
C SER A 439 -38.21 8.03 -24.47
N GLY A 440 -38.80 8.42 -25.61
CA GLY A 440 -39.09 9.81 -26.00
C GLY A 440 -40.08 10.64 -25.17
N ASN A 441 -40.42 10.25 -23.94
CA ASN A 441 -41.14 11.13 -23.00
C ASN A 441 -40.17 12.17 -22.44
N VAL A 442 -39.99 13.27 -23.18
CA VAL A 442 -39.15 14.40 -22.79
C VAL A 442 -39.75 15.11 -21.58
N SER A 443 -39.08 15.01 -20.42
CA SER A 443 -39.29 15.93 -19.30
C SER A 443 -38.77 17.32 -19.69
N SER A 444 -39.41 18.38 -19.18
CA SER A 444 -39.06 19.78 -19.53
C SER A 444 -37.64 20.23 -19.14
N LYS A 445 -36.90 19.38 -18.40
CA LYS A 445 -35.45 19.44 -18.20
C LYS A 445 -34.88 18.02 -18.28
N PRO A 446 -33.65 17.83 -18.80
CA PRO A 446 -32.98 16.52 -18.77
C PRO A 446 -32.60 16.13 -17.33
N ILE A 447 -32.60 14.83 -17.04
CA ILE A 447 -32.08 14.30 -15.77
C ILE A 447 -30.55 14.48 -15.76
N CYS A 448 -29.97 14.90 -14.65
CA CYS A 448 -28.52 15.11 -14.54
C CYS A 448 -27.92 14.24 -13.42
N LEU A 449 -26.74 13.65 -13.64
CA LEU A 449 -25.91 13.01 -12.61
C LEU A 449 -24.69 13.86 -12.28
N ARG A 450 -24.33 13.99 -11.00
CA ARG A 450 -23.04 14.52 -10.55
C ARG A 450 -22.09 13.34 -10.37
N ILE A 451 -21.11 13.24 -11.26
CA ILE A 451 -20.11 12.16 -11.25
C ILE A 451 -18.78 12.75 -10.81
N ALA A 452 -18.13 12.10 -9.84
CA ALA A 452 -16.75 12.38 -9.45
C ALA A 452 -15.89 11.17 -9.80
N VAL A 453 -14.83 11.38 -10.58
CA VAL A 453 -13.88 10.34 -10.94
C VAL A 453 -12.45 10.88 -10.90
N SER A 454 -11.51 10.01 -10.57
CA SER A 454 -10.07 10.30 -10.60
C SER A 454 -9.27 9.12 -11.11
N PHE A 455 -8.08 9.41 -11.64
CA PHE A 455 -7.22 8.51 -12.39
C PHE A 455 -5.78 8.57 -11.88
N THR A 456 -5.04 7.47 -11.98
CA THR A 456 -3.58 7.55 -12.03
C THR A 456 -3.12 8.01 -13.41
N VAL A 457 -1.87 8.47 -13.51
CA VAL A 457 -1.16 8.55 -14.80
C VAL A 457 -1.14 7.14 -15.43
N PRO A 458 -1.32 6.98 -16.75
CA PRO A 458 -1.21 5.68 -17.41
C PRO A 458 0.18 5.07 -17.27
N VAL A 459 0.24 3.82 -16.78
CA VAL A 459 1.47 3.04 -16.65
C VAL A 459 1.39 1.78 -17.51
N GLN A 460 2.54 1.16 -17.81
CA GLN A 460 2.56 -0.14 -18.50
C GLN A 460 1.87 -1.21 -17.64
N ALA A 461 0.98 -1.98 -18.26
CA ALA A 461 0.36 -3.14 -17.62
C ALA A 461 1.31 -4.34 -17.63
N PRO A 462 1.35 -5.18 -16.56
CA PRO A 462 2.03 -6.46 -16.62
C PRO A 462 1.34 -7.38 -17.63
N HIS A 463 2.11 -8.03 -18.50
CA HIS A 463 1.61 -9.02 -19.45
C HIS A 463 1.09 -10.25 -18.68
N VAL A 464 -0.09 -10.75 -19.04
CA VAL A 464 -0.66 -11.99 -18.50
C VAL A 464 -0.81 -13.01 -19.62
N LEU A 465 -0.34 -14.22 -19.34
CA LEU A 465 -0.13 -15.29 -20.30
C LEU A 465 -0.73 -16.57 -19.72
N HIS A 466 -1.41 -17.39 -20.54
CA HIS A 466 -2.06 -18.62 -20.10
C HIS A 466 -1.50 -19.84 -20.84
N MET A 467 -1.13 -20.88 -20.08
CA MET A 467 -0.65 -22.17 -20.58
C MET A 467 -1.83 -23.12 -20.80
N VAL A 468 -2.37 -23.15 -22.02
CA VAL A 468 -3.57 -23.93 -22.38
C VAL A 468 -3.18 -25.25 -23.06
N HIS A 469 -3.61 -26.36 -22.47
CA HIS A 469 -3.49 -27.70 -23.06
C HIS A 469 -4.72 -28.01 -23.94
N PRO A 470 -4.56 -28.46 -25.19
CA PRO A 470 -5.68 -28.89 -26.02
C PRO A 470 -6.25 -30.19 -25.43
N ARG A 471 -7.58 -30.26 -25.24
CA ARG A 471 -8.22 -31.44 -24.67
C ARG A 471 -7.96 -32.67 -25.54
N SER A 472 -7.43 -33.74 -24.94
CA SER A 472 -7.62 -35.08 -25.49
C SER A 472 -9.11 -35.39 -25.50
N PHE A 473 -9.70 -35.46 -26.69
CA PHE A 473 -11.12 -35.80 -26.82
C PHE A 473 -11.33 -37.24 -26.33
N SER A 474 -11.96 -37.37 -25.16
CA SER A 474 -12.39 -38.67 -24.63
C SER A 474 -13.37 -39.31 -25.60
N LYS A 475 -12.88 -40.27 -26.41
CA LYS A 475 -13.71 -41.06 -27.32
C LYS A 475 -14.53 -42.05 -26.49
N SER A 476 -15.72 -41.61 -26.09
CA SER A 476 -16.73 -42.43 -25.42
C SER A 476 -17.33 -43.46 -26.39
N SER A 477 -16.57 -44.52 -26.70
CA SER A 477 -17.04 -45.72 -27.38
C SER A 477 -16.37 -46.94 -26.75
N CYS A 478 -17.15 -47.73 -26.01
CA CYS A 478 -16.66 -48.74 -25.09
C CYS A 478 -15.90 -49.90 -25.76
N PHE A 479 -14.62 -50.08 -25.42
CA PHE A 479 -13.94 -51.39 -25.40
C PHE A 479 -12.84 -51.42 -24.32
N PHE A 480 -12.47 -52.62 -23.87
CA PHE A 480 -11.68 -52.84 -22.66
C PHE A 480 -10.22 -52.34 -22.74
N PRO A 481 -9.63 -51.88 -21.62
CA PRO A 481 -8.22 -51.48 -21.58
C PRO A 481 -7.29 -52.71 -21.67
N LEU A 482 -6.47 -52.76 -22.71
CA LEU A 482 -5.34 -53.70 -22.78
C LEU A 482 -4.16 -53.17 -21.95
N PRO A 483 -3.57 -53.97 -21.04
CA PRO A 483 -2.43 -53.53 -20.25
C PRO A 483 -1.16 -53.53 -21.11
N GLY A 484 -0.53 -52.36 -21.29
CA GLY A 484 0.83 -52.27 -21.83
C GLY A 484 1.08 -51.25 -22.94
N ARG A 485 0.87 -49.95 -22.66
CA ARG A 485 1.67 -48.83 -23.20
C ARG A 485 1.31 -47.55 -22.45
N ALA A 486 2.27 -46.98 -21.73
CA ALA A 486 2.21 -45.55 -21.43
C ALA A 486 2.45 -44.80 -22.74
N GLN A 487 1.39 -44.23 -23.31
CA GLN A 487 1.57 -43.22 -24.36
C GLN A 487 2.07 -41.96 -23.67
N HIS A 488 3.32 -41.59 -23.93
CA HIS A 488 3.80 -40.25 -23.58
C HIS A 488 2.95 -39.27 -24.38
N ASP A 489 2.25 -38.36 -23.69
CA ASP A 489 1.31 -37.45 -24.31
C ASP A 489 2.06 -36.50 -25.25
N ASN A 490 1.81 -36.63 -26.55
CA ASN A 490 2.51 -35.88 -27.60
C ASN A 490 1.92 -34.46 -27.76
N SER A 491 1.40 -33.90 -26.67
CA SER A 491 0.57 -32.69 -26.63
C SER A 491 1.41 -31.42 -26.61
N TRP A 492 1.04 -30.46 -27.45
CA TRP A 492 1.50 -29.08 -27.34
C TRP A 492 0.78 -28.34 -26.20
N THR A 493 1.42 -27.35 -25.61
CA THR A 493 0.84 -26.39 -24.67
C THR A 493 0.86 -25.03 -25.33
N HIS A 494 -0.30 -24.48 -25.65
CA HIS A 494 -0.45 -23.19 -26.32
C HIS A 494 -0.30 -22.07 -25.30
N ILE A 495 0.56 -21.09 -25.58
CA ILE A 495 0.73 -19.88 -24.77
C ILE A 495 -0.08 -18.76 -25.40
N ILE A 496 -1.18 -18.36 -24.76
CA ILE A 496 -2.06 -17.27 -25.22
C ILE A 496 -1.93 -16.05 -24.31
N VAL A 497 -1.99 -14.84 -24.89
CA VAL A 497 -2.35 -13.62 -24.13
C VAL A 497 -3.86 -13.53 -23.96
N GLU A 498 -4.30 -12.70 -23.01
CA GLU A 498 -5.70 -12.48 -22.61
C GLU A 498 -6.69 -12.14 -23.76
N ASN A 499 -6.22 -11.69 -24.93
CA ASN A 499 -7.03 -11.49 -26.14
C ASN A 499 -7.08 -12.75 -27.03
N ASP A 500 -7.13 -13.94 -26.44
CA ASP A 500 -7.11 -15.28 -27.07
C ASP A 500 -6.02 -15.49 -28.15
N THR A 501 -4.98 -14.65 -28.15
CA THR A 501 -3.99 -14.61 -29.21
C THR A 501 -2.79 -15.47 -28.83
N GLU A 502 -2.66 -16.63 -29.48
CA GLU A 502 -1.48 -17.49 -29.34
C GLU A 502 -0.20 -16.77 -29.76
N ILE A 503 0.83 -16.87 -28.91
CA ILE A 503 2.18 -16.36 -29.14
C ILE A 503 3.07 -17.50 -29.62
N ILE A 504 3.09 -18.59 -28.86
CA ILE A 504 3.98 -19.72 -29.07
C ILE A 504 3.35 -21.00 -28.51
N SER A 505 3.57 -22.12 -29.18
CA SER A 505 3.25 -23.48 -28.72
C SER A 505 4.49 -24.13 -28.14
N LEU A 506 4.40 -24.77 -26.97
CA LEU A 506 5.50 -25.48 -26.32
C LEU A 506 5.27 -27.00 -26.28
N GLN A 507 6.32 -27.80 -26.51
CA GLN A 507 6.31 -29.26 -26.34
C GLN A 507 7.55 -29.72 -25.57
N MET A 508 7.36 -30.68 -24.65
CA MET A 508 8.45 -31.41 -24.00
C MET A 508 8.81 -32.65 -24.83
N ARG A 509 10.10 -32.84 -25.13
CA ARG A 509 10.62 -33.99 -25.90
C ARG A 509 11.65 -34.77 -25.08
N ASP A 510 11.28 -35.98 -24.67
CA ASP A 510 12.14 -36.92 -23.96
C ASP A 510 12.73 -37.94 -24.96
N SER A 511 14.02 -37.85 -25.30
CA SER A 511 14.64 -38.81 -26.22
C SER A 511 15.13 -40.08 -25.48
N THR A 512 14.26 -41.09 -25.38
CA THR A 512 14.66 -42.44 -24.93
C THR A 512 15.45 -43.15 -26.03
N LYS A 513 16.78 -43.19 -25.92
CA LYS A 513 17.65 -43.86 -26.91
C LYS A 513 17.36 -45.36 -26.96
N SER A 514 17.19 -45.88 -28.17
CA SER A 514 16.93 -47.29 -28.45
C SER A 514 18.12 -48.19 -28.10
N LYS A 515 17.89 -49.20 -27.25
CA LYS A 515 18.69 -50.44 -27.02
C LYS A 515 20.13 -50.48 -27.57
N VAL A 516 21.03 -49.67 -27.01
CA VAL A 516 22.49 -49.92 -27.05
C VAL A 516 23.04 -49.69 -25.64
N LYS A 517 24.03 -50.50 -25.23
CA LYS A 517 24.65 -50.39 -23.90
C LYS A 517 25.63 -49.22 -23.86
N ASP A 518 25.18 -48.09 -23.34
CA ASP A 518 26.03 -47.05 -22.74
C ASP A 518 25.22 -46.30 -21.68
N GLN A 519 25.88 -45.63 -20.73
CA GLN A 519 25.23 -44.80 -19.71
C GLN A 519 24.74 -43.47 -20.30
N GLY A 520 23.73 -43.55 -21.16
CA GLY A 520 23.16 -42.40 -21.85
C GLY A 520 22.39 -41.45 -20.93
N ILE A 521 22.85 -40.19 -20.86
CA ILE A 521 22.12 -39.08 -20.24
C ILE A 521 20.74 -38.94 -20.90
N LEU A 522 19.68 -38.82 -20.10
CA LEU A 522 18.34 -38.50 -20.57
C LEU A 522 18.32 -37.09 -21.16
N LYS A 523 18.31 -36.98 -22.50
CA LYS A 523 18.13 -35.69 -23.17
C LYS A 523 16.64 -35.33 -23.19
N LYS A 524 16.23 -34.47 -22.25
CA LYS A 524 15.00 -33.69 -22.36
C LYS A 524 15.26 -32.39 -23.12
N GLN A 525 14.31 -31.97 -23.94
CA GLN A 525 14.31 -30.69 -24.66
C GLN A 525 12.93 -30.03 -24.59
N VAL A 526 12.88 -28.70 -24.48
CA VAL A 526 11.66 -27.92 -24.74
C VAL A 526 11.75 -27.34 -26.14
N ILE A 527 10.68 -27.50 -26.91
CA ILE A 527 10.58 -27.04 -28.29
C ILE A 527 9.46 -26.02 -28.39
N GLY A 528 9.76 -24.88 -29.01
CA GLY A 528 8.80 -23.85 -29.37
C GLY A 528 8.36 -24.00 -30.82
N ALA A 529 7.10 -23.70 -31.11
CA ALA A 529 6.58 -23.52 -32.46
C ALA A 529 5.79 -22.21 -32.50
N THR A 530 6.06 -21.35 -33.48
CA THR A 530 5.29 -20.10 -33.67
C THR A 530 4.30 -20.23 -34.84
N LYS A 531 3.51 -19.19 -35.09
CA LYS A 531 2.55 -19.14 -36.20
C LYS A 531 3.19 -19.24 -37.61
N SER A 532 4.50 -19.09 -37.75
CA SER A 532 5.21 -19.38 -39.02
C SER A 532 5.37 -20.88 -39.30
N SER A 533 5.06 -21.75 -38.33
CA SER A 533 5.35 -23.20 -38.31
C SER A 533 6.85 -23.57 -38.24
N GLU A 534 7.73 -22.59 -37.99
CA GLU A 534 9.13 -22.85 -37.62
C GLU A 534 9.18 -23.40 -36.18
N THR A 535 10.05 -24.39 -35.95
CA THR A 535 10.16 -25.11 -34.67
C THR A 535 11.59 -25.09 -34.10
N ASP A 536 11.78 -24.39 -32.99
CA ASP A 536 13.10 -24.14 -32.39
C ASP A 536 13.27 -24.83 -31.04
N ILE A 537 14.51 -25.19 -30.70
CA ILE A 537 14.84 -25.77 -29.39
C ILE A 537 15.03 -24.61 -28.41
N LEU A 538 14.04 -24.38 -27.53
CA LEU A 538 14.04 -23.28 -26.57
C LEU A 538 14.77 -23.61 -25.26
N ALA A 539 14.86 -24.89 -24.90
CA ALA A 539 15.66 -25.33 -23.76
C ALA A 539 16.19 -26.76 -23.92
N GLU A 540 17.36 -27.03 -23.32
CA GLU A 540 17.95 -28.38 -23.20
C GLU A 540 18.29 -28.70 -21.75
N PHE A 541 17.99 -29.93 -21.31
CA PHE A 541 18.38 -30.40 -19.98
C PHE A 541 19.83 -30.90 -19.97
N MET A 542 20.64 -30.31 -19.09
CA MET A 542 22.07 -30.60 -18.91
C MET A 542 22.35 -31.41 -17.64
N GLY A 543 21.47 -32.37 -17.30
CA GLY A 543 21.65 -33.33 -16.20
C GLY A 543 21.32 -32.82 -14.80
N THR A 544 21.64 -31.57 -14.47
CA THR A 544 21.28 -30.91 -13.19
C THR A 544 20.61 -29.55 -13.35
N GLN A 545 20.67 -28.97 -14.55
CA GLN A 545 20.20 -27.63 -14.89
C GLN A 545 19.59 -27.63 -16.29
N TRP A 546 18.72 -26.68 -16.57
CA TRP A 546 18.21 -26.41 -17.92
C TRP A 546 18.94 -25.22 -18.54
N SER A 547 19.47 -25.40 -19.74
CA SER A 547 19.96 -24.29 -20.55
C SER A 547 18.82 -23.77 -21.42
N LEU A 548 18.55 -22.47 -21.38
CA LEU A 548 17.44 -21.81 -22.08
C LEU A 548 18.01 -20.81 -23.11
N MET A 549 17.34 -20.71 -24.27
CA MET A 549 17.61 -19.72 -25.33
C MET A 549 19.10 -19.63 -25.70
N ASP A 550 19.63 -20.67 -26.36
CA ASP A 550 21.06 -20.79 -26.73
C ASP A 550 22.05 -20.57 -25.57
N SER A 551 21.66 -20.94 -24.34
CA SER A 551 22.44 -20.78 -23.10
C SER A 551 22.61 -19.34 -22.61
N GLN A 552 21.81 -18.39 -23.12
CA GLN A 552 21.65 -17.05 -22.53
C GLN A 552 21.16 -17.13 -21.08
N TRP A 553 20.30 -18.10 -20.79
CA TRP A 553 19.71 -18.33 -19.47
C TRP A 553 19.98 -19.76 -18.98
N CYS A 554 20.05 -19.93 -17.66
CA CYS A 554 20.24 -21.21 -17.00
C CYS A 554 19.27 -21.32 -15.81
N LEU A 555 18.33 -22.26 -15.87
CA LEU A 555 17.37 -22.55 -14.80
C LEU A 555 17.84 -23.77 -14.00
N GLN A 556 18.13 -23.60 -12.71
CA GLN A 556 18.62 -24.67 -11.83
C GLN A 556 17.79 -24.76 -10.53
N PRO A 557 17.58 -25.96 -9.98
CA PRO A 557 17.11 -26.13 -8.61
C PRO A 557 18.20 -25.72 -7.62
N LYS A 558 17.80 -25.23 -6.44
CA LYS A 558 18.73 -24.80 -5.39
C LYS A 558 19.57 -25.98 -4.85
N THR A 559 20.89 -25.88 -4.97
CA THR A 559 21.83 -26.98 -4.66
C THR A 559 22.36 -26.99 -3.23
N LYS A 560 22.11 -25.94 -2.42
CA LYS A 560 22.59 -25.82 -1.03
C LYS A 560 21.59 -25.11 -0.11
N SER A 561 21.57 -25.52 1.16
CA SER A 561 20.71 -25.00 2.22
C SER A 561 21.21 -23.68 2.81
N ASN A 562 21.06 -22.59 2.06
CA ASN A 562 21.06 -21.23 2.62
C ASN A 562 19.62 -20.78 2.93
N ASP A 563 19.48 -19.95 3.97
CA ASP A 563 18.21 -19.64 4.66
C ASP A 563 17.19 -18.87 3.81
N ASP A 564 17.62 -18.29 2.68
CA ASP A 564 16.88 -17.45 1.73
C ASP A 564 15.50 -17.96 1.25
N GLY A 565 15.09 -19.20 1.53
CA GLY A 565 13.75 -19.71 1.21
C GLY A 565 13.38 -19.88 -0.28
N HIS A 566 14.24 -19.52 -1.24
CA HIS A 566 14.02 -19.77 -2.66
C HIS A 566 14.16 -21.26 -3.04
N LEU A 567 13.53 -21.66 -4.15
CA LEU A 567 13.52 -23.05 -4.67
C LEU A 567 14.37 -23.22 -5.94
N PHE A 568 14.28 -22.26 -6.86
CA PHE A 568 14.99 -22.28 -8.15
C PHE A 568 15.71 -20.96 -8.40
N GLU A 569 16.73 -21.01 -9.25
CA GLU A 569 17.51 -19.87 -9.72
C GLU A 569 17.48 -19.84 -11.25
N LEU A 570 17.17 -18.67 -11.82
CA LEU A 570 17.22 -18.39 -13.26
C LEU A 570 18.33 -17.35 -13.48
N MET A 571 19.47 -17.84 -14.01
CA MET A 571 20.73 -17.11 -14.13
C MET A 571 21.02 -16.75 -15.59
N GLY A 572 21.28 -15.48 -15.89
CA GLY A 572 21.68 -15.02 -17.22
C GLY A 572 22.62 -13.80 -17.11
N SER A 573 22.32 -12.73 -17.85
CA SER A 573 22.86 -11.39 -17.60
C SER A 573 22.19 -10.68 -16.41
N ARG A 574 21.11 -11.26 -15.85
CA ARG A 574 20.46 -10.88 -14.59
C ARG A 574 20.37 -12.10 -13.66
N MET A 575 20.16 -11.87 -12.36
CA MET A 575 19.91 -12.93 -11.38
C MET A 575 18.45 -12.90 -10.92
N ILE A 576 17.76 -14.03 -11.05
CA ILE A 576 16.38 -14.21 -10.59
C ILE A 576 16.30 -15.41 -9.66
N LYS A 577 15.75 -15.23 -8.46
CA LYS A 577 15.36 -16.32 -7.55
C LYS A 577 13.85 -16.54 -7.64
N ILE A 578 13.42 -17.80 -7.63
CA ILE A 578 12.00 -18.19 -7.65
C ILE A 578 11.61 -18.75 -6.28
N PHE A 579 10.59 -18.15 -5.66
CA PHE A 579 10.12 -18.42 -4.31
C PHE A 579 8.73 -19.06 -4.35
N GLN A 580 8.42 -19.92 -3.38
CA GLN A 580 7.05 -20.41 -3.17
C GLN A 580 6.16 -19.31 -2.58
N GLY A 581 4.91 -19.23 -3.04
CA GLY A 581 3.93 -18.24 -2.62
C GLY A 581 4.06 -16.90 -3.32
N ARG A 582 3.08 -16.05 -3.09
CA ARG A 582 3.07 -14.64 -3.50
C ARG A 582 3.99 -13.82 -2.59
N LYS A 583 4.91 -13.05 -3.18
CA LYS A 583 5.94 -12.27 -2.49
C LYS A 583 6.02 -10.83 -3.01
N LEU A 584 6.51 -9.93 -2.15
CA LEU A 584 6.68 -8.51 -2.42
C LEU A 584 5.38 -7.87 -2.95
N ASP A 585 5.41 -7.16 -4.09
CA ASP A 585 4.24 -6.54 -4.73
C ASP A 585 3.06 -7.48 -5.03
N PHE A 586 3.27 -8.81 -5.04
CA PHE A 586 2.20 -9.78 -5.26
C PHE A 586 1.56 -10.29 -3.96
N GLU A 587 2.10 -9.96 -2.78
CA GLU A 587 1.53 -10.37 -1.49
C GLU A 587 0.04 -9.97 -1.38
N PRO A 588 -0.85 -10.87 -0.92
CA PRO A 588 -2.28 -10.58 -0.86
C PRO A 588 -2.58 -9.40 0.04
N LYS A 589 -3.28 -8.41 -0.52
CA LYS A 589 -3.80 -7.29 0.27
C LYS A 589 -4.94 -7.77 1.17
N HIS A 590 -5.20 -7.05 2.26
CA HIS A 590 -6.15 -7.42 3.34
C HIS A 590 -7.58 -7.83 2.93
N PHE A 591 -7.99 -7.62 1.67
CA PHE A 591 -9.32 -7.93 1.14
C PHE A 591 -9.33 -9.04 0.09
N GLU A 592 -8.17 -9.57 -0.31
CA GLU A 592 -8.10 -10.69 -1.25
C GLU A 592 -8.53 -12.01 -0.60
N LYS A 593 -9.25 -12.84 -1.36
CA LYS A 593 -9.59 -14.21 -0.94
C LYS A 593 -8.29 -14.99 -0.72
N GLN A 594 -8.12 -15.54 0.48
CA GLN A 594 -7.00 -16.45 0.76
C GLN A 594 -7.13 -17.71 -0.11
N ARG A 595 -6.26 -17.81 -1.11
CA ARG A 595 -5.93 -19.05 -1.82
C ARG A 595 -4.75 -19.71 -1.13
N ASN A 596 -4.51 -20.99 -1.40
CA ASN A 596 -3.32 -21.67 -0.88
C ASN A 596 -2.07 -21.07 -1.56
N GLU A 597 -1.12 -20.56 -0.79
CA GLU A 597 0.13 -19.99 -1.33
C GLU A 597 1.04 -21.05 -2.00
N GLN A 598 0.80 -22.34 -1.77
CA GLN A 598 1.41 -23.42 -2.55
C GLN A 598 0.94 -23.45 -4.03
N GLU A 599 -0.18 -22.78 -4.37
CA GLU A 599 -0.65 -22.62 -5.76
C GLU A 599 0.18 -21.58 -6.54
N PHE A 600 1.10 -20.85 -5.89
CA PHE A 600 1.82 -19.72 -6.50
C PHE A 600 3.34 -19.85 -6.40
N MET A 601 4.05 -19.28 -7.38
CA MET A 601 5.50 -19.06 -7.32
C MET A 601 5.84 -17.64 -7.79
N THR A 602 6.62 -16.88 -7.01
CA THR A 602 7.05 -15.53 -7.37
C THR A 602 8.50 -15.54 -7.88
N ALA A 603 8.74 -15.00 -9.06
CA ALA A 603 10.07 -14.73 -9.59
C ALA A 603 10.53 -13.32 -9.20
N VAL A 604 11.72 -13.24 -8.60
CA VAL A 604 12.26 -12.01 -8.01
C VAL A 604 13.66 -11.76 -8.57
N GLU A 605 13.82 -10.64 -9.25
CA GLU A 605 15.09 -10.11 -9.72
C GLU A 605 15.87 -9.50 -8.54
N PHE A 606 17.19 -9.70 -8.51
CA PHE A 606 18.09 -8.99 -7.62
C PHE A 606 19.21 -8.35 -8.44
N SER A 607 19.49 -7.08 -8.18
CA SER A 607 20.42 -6.24 -8.95
C SER A 607 21.13 -5.25 -8.02
N ALA A 608 21.97 -4.36 -8.57
CA ALA A 608 22.48 -3.22 -7.81
C ALA A 608 21.38 -2.16 -7.57
N GLU A 609 20.37 -2.15 -8.42
CA GLU A 609 19.22 -1.25 -8.37
C GLU A 609 18.17 -1.71 -7.36
N ASP A 610 17.98 -3.02 -7.22
CA ASP A 610 17.00 -3.69 -6.38
C ASP A 610 17.68 -4.76 -5.47
N PRO A 611 18.60 -4.37 -4.56
CA PRO A 611 19.43 -5.31 -3.80
C PRO A 611 18.66 -6.15 -2.77
N TYR A 612 17.41 -5.77 -2.46
CA TYR A 612 16.50 -6.52 -1.57
C TYR A 612 15.45 -7.34 -2.33
N GLY A 613 15.52 -7.35 -3.66
CA GLY A 613 14.63 -8.11 -4.54
C GLY A 613 13.46 -7.29 -5.07
N LYS A 614 13.21 -7.42 -6.38
CA LYS A 614 12.08 -6.85 -7.12
C LYS A 614 11.27 -7.99 -7.74
N ALA A 615 10.00 -8.14 -7.34
CA ALA A 615 9.14 -9.18 -7.92
C ALA A 615 8.78 -8.83 -9.36
N VAL A 616 9.28 -9.62 -10.31
CA VAL A 616 9.21 -9.37 -11.76
C VAL A 616 8.21 -10.27 -12.48
N ALA A 617 7.92 -11.47 -11.95
CA ALA A 617 6.82 -12.29 -12.43
C ALA A 617 6.14 -13.13 -11.32
N LEU A 618 4.92 -13.57 -11.57
CA LEU A 618 4.13 -14.48 -10.74
C LEU A 618 3.57 -15.61 -11.61
N LEU A 619 3.77 -16.85 -11.18
CA LEU A 619 3.16 -18.05 -11.75
C LEU A 619 2.03 -18.53 -10.81
N ASP A 620 0.83 -18.70 -11.35
CA ASP A 620 -0.29 -19.41 -10.73
C ASP A 620 -0.35 -20.82 -11.31
N LEU A 621 0.12 -21.79 -10.53
CA LEU A 621 0.22 -23.21 -10.92
C LEU A 621 -1.15 -23.85 -11.16
N LYS A 622 -2.23 -23.25 -10.66
CA LYS A 622 -3.60 -23.79 -10.75
C LYS A 622 -4.35 -23.26 -11.95
N SER A 623 -4.27 -21.96 -12.26
CA SER A 623 -4.82 -21.42 -13.52
C SER A 623 -3.88 -21.60 -14.71
N GLY A 624 -2.64 -22.06 -14.49
CA GLY A 624 -1.62 -22.16 -15.52
C GLY A 624 -1.21 -20.80 -16.09
N SER A 625 -1.37 -19.71 -15.32
CA SER A 625 -1.11 -18.36 -15.80
C SER A 625 0.20 -17.77 -15.28
N VAL A 626 0.87 -17.01 -16.13
CA VAL A 626 2.13 -16.31 -15.84
C VAL A 626 1.89 -14.81 -16.03
N LYS A 627 2.08 -14.03 -14.96
CA LYS A 627 1.98 -12.57 -14.97
C LYS A 627 3.37 -11.96 -14.89
N VAL A 628 3.83 -11.30 -15.94
CA VAL A 628 5.18 -10.77 -16.11
C VAL A 628 5.15 -9.24 -16.19
N LYS A 629 5.91 -8.54 -15.34
CA LYS A 629 6.00 -7.06 -15.33
C LYS A 629 6.98 -6.50 -16.36
N GLU A 630 7.92 -7.32 -16.81
CA GLU A 630 9.11 -6.92 -17.56
C GLU A 630 9.14 -7.61 -18.93
N GLU A 631 9.18 -6.85 -20.04
CA GLU A 631 9.14 -7.41 -21.39
C GLU A 631 10.28 -8.39 -21.67
N TRP A 632 11.51 -8.06 -21.25
CA TRP A 632 12.70 -8.90 -21.42
C TRP A 632 12.60 -10.26 -20.70
N LEU A 633 11.68 -10.40 -19.74
CA LEU A 633 11.47 -11.62 -18.96
C LEU A 633 10.38 -12.52 -19.56
N VAL A 634 9.57 -12.04 -20.53
CA VAL A 634 8.39 -12.77 -21.06
C VAL A 634 8.73 -14.19 -21.51
N LEU A 635 9.66 -14.36 -22.47
CA LEU A 635 10.01 -15.69 -22.99
C LEU A 635 10.76 -16.57 -21.97
N PRO A 636 11.79 -16.07 -21.24
CA PRO A 636 12.41 -16.86 -20.17
C PRO A 636 11.43 -17.33 -19.08
N ALA A 637 10.45 -16.49 -18.70
CA ALA A 637 9.42 -16.86 -17.72
C ALA A 637 8.41 -17.86 -18.27
N ILE A 638 7.98 -17.74 -19.54
CA ILE A 638 7.13 -18.73 -20.22
C ILE A 638 7.80 -20.11 -20.23
N ILE A 639 9.05 -20.18 -20.70
CA ILE A 639 9.80 -21.44 -20.78
C ILE A 639 10.05 -22.02 -19.38
N SER A 640 10.43 -21.17 -18.41
CA SER A 640 10.64 -21.61 -17.02
C SER A 640 9.36 -22.12 -16.38
N ALA A 641 8.22 -21.44 -16.56
CA ALA A 641 6.93 -21.87 -16.02
C ALA A 641 6.48 -23.23 -16.59
N PHE A 642 6.71 -23.45 -17.90
CA PHE A 642 6.45 -24.75 -18.54
C PHE A 642 7.32 -25.86 -17.95
N ILE A 643 8.63 -25.63 -17.80
CA ILE A 643 9.57 -26.59 -17.19
C ILE A 643 9.22 -26.89 -15.73
N LEU A 644 8.94 -25.87 -14.92
CA LEU A 644 8.55 -26.03 -13.51
C LEU A 644 7.24 -26.81 -13.39
N THR A 645 6.31 -26.62 -14.32
CA THR A 645 5.05 -27.36 -14.38
C THR A 645 5.26 -28.84 -14.73
N ASP A 646 6.24 -29.20 -15.58
CA ASP A 646 6.63 -30.61 -15.83
C ASP A 646 7.25 -31.26 -14.57
N ILE A 647 8.19 -30.55 -13.93
CA ILE A 647 8.89 -31.03 -12.71
C ILE A 647 7.90 -31.29 -11.57
N LEU A 648 7.04 -30.32 -11.24
CA LEU A 648 6.09 -30.45 -10.12
C LEU A 648 5.02 -31.53 -10.37
N LYS A 649 4.63 -31.77 -11.64
CA LYS A 649 3.79 -32.92 -12.03
C LYS A 649 4.50 -34.24 -11.78
N ALA A 650 5.79 -34.34 -12.13
CA ALA A 650 6.59 -35.56 -11.96
C ALA A 650 6.88 -35.88 -10.48
N GLU A 651 7.02 -34.87 -9.62
CA GLU A 651 7.24 -35.01 -8.17
C GLU A 651 5.96 -35.31 -7.36
N GLY A 652 4.80 -35.41 -8.02
CA GLY A 652 3.54 -35.80 -7.38
C GLY A 652 2.79 -34.67 -6.67
N TYR A 653 3.19 -33.41 -6.85
CA TYR A 653 2.44 -32.25 -6.37
C TYR A 653 1.17 -32.04 -7.20
N GLY A 654 0.08 -32.70 -6.77
CA GLY A 654 -1.22 -32.76 -7.46
C GLY A 654 -2.02 -31.45 -7.48
N GLY A 655 -1.50 -30.41 -8.14
CA GLY A 655 -2.28 -29.26 -8.60
C GLY A 655 -3.08 -29.61 -9.86
N PHE A 656 -4.42 -29.50 -9.78
CA PHE A 656 -5.30 -30.00 -10.84
C PHE A 656 -5.30 -29.13 -12.11
N ILE A 657 -5.36 -29.81 -13.27
CA ILE A 657 -5.61 -29.23 -14.58
C ILE A 657 -6.97 -28.54 -14.58
N VAL A 658 -7.04 -27.27 -15.01
CA VAL A 658 -8.32 -26.59 -15.25
C VAL A 658 -8.96 -27.14 -16.51
N ALA A 659 -9.97 -27.99 -16.33
CA ALA A 659 -10.96 -28.23 -17.36
C ALA A 659 -11.78 -26.95 -17.55
N GLY A 660 -11.69 -26.32 -18.73
CA GLY A 660 -12.43 -25.08 -19.01
C GLY A 660 -13.95 -25.23 -18.85
N GLU A 661 -14.51 -24.58 -17.84
CA GLU A 661 -15.93 -24.26 -17.72
C GLU A 661 -16.12 -22.75 -17.87
N SER A 662 -17.25 -22.34 -18.45
CA SER A 662 -17.55 -20.94 -18.76
C SER A 662 -17.77 -20.11 -17.51
N LEU A 663 -16.92 -19.09 -17.31
CA LEU A 663 -17.07 -18.11 -16.23
C LEU A 663 -18.27 -17.19 -16.47
N GLU A 664 -19.45 -17.60 -15.98
CA GLU A 664 -20.53 -16.64 -15.69
C GLU A 664 -20.12 -15.75 -14.52
N LEU A 665 -19.50 -14.61 -14.86
CA LEU A 665 -19.10 -13.56 -13.93
C LEU A 665 -20.33 -12.88 -13.30
N ASN A 666 -20.88 -13.50 -12.26
CA ASN A 666 -21.79 -12.85 -11.32
C ASN A 666 -21.06 -11.68 -10.65
N GLY A 667 -21.24 -10.49 -11.22
CA GLY A 667 -20.59 -9.24 -10.83
C GLY A 667 -21.07 -8.74 -9.47
N ASN A 668 -20.54 -9.34 -8.39
CA ASN A 668 -20.68 -8.79 -7.04
C ASN A 668 -20.14 -7.35 -7.02
N VAL A 669 -20.93 -6.45 -6.44
CA VAL A 669 -20.48 -5.10 -6.11
C VAL A 669 -19.55 -5.22 -4.90
N GLU A 670 -18.25 -5.18 -5.16
CA GLU A 670 -17.26 -5.05 -4.10
C GLU A 670 -17.35 -3.64 -3.51
N ASN A 671 -17.91 -3.56 -2.30
CA ASN A 671 -17.88 -2.34 -1.50
C ASN A 671 -16.42 -2.01 -1.16
N VAL A 672 -15.92 -0.85 -1.61
CA VAL A 672 -14.68 -0.29 -1.07
C VAL A 672 -15.00 0.34 0.29
N SER A 673 -15.25 -0.52 1.29
CA SER A 673 -15.51 -0.14 2.67
C SER A 673 -14.23 0.29 3.39
N GLY A 674 -13.58 1.33 2.86
CA GLY A 674 -12.76 2.26 3.64
C GLY A 674 -13.63 3.20 4.50
N LEU A 675 -14.95 3.04 4.42
CA LEU A 675 -15.97 3.62 5.28
C LEU A 675 -16.94 2.49 5.68
N ASP A 676 -17.42 2.57 6.93
CA ASP A 676 -18.33 1.63 7.61
C ASP A 676 -18.00 0.13 7.68
N TYR A 677 -17.27 -0.24 8.75
CA TYR A 677 -17.66 -1.40 9.56
C TYR A 677 -19.03 -1.12 10.22
N ASP A 678 -19.86 -2.14 10.41
CA ASP A 678 -20.98 -2.08 11.38
C ASP A 678 -21.20 -3.43 12.08
N ALA A 679 -21.96 -3.45 13.19
CA ALA A 679 -22.00 -4.55 14.14
C ALA A 679 -23.41 -5.04 14.52
N ARG A 680 -23.57 -6.38 14.45
CA ARG A 680 -24.60 -7.23 15.09
C ARG A 680 -26.02 -7.27 14.50
N GLN A 681 -26.28 -8.42 13.87
CA GLN A 681 -27.41 -9.33 14.12
C GLN A 681 -28.81 -8.75 14.42
N ILE A 682 -29.75 -9.05 13.51
CA ILE A 682 -31.16 -9.27 13.86
C ILE A 682 -31.51 -10.74 13.59
N LYS A 683 -32.25 -11.37 14.51
CA LYS A 683 -32.71 -12.76 14.40
C LYS A 683 -34.07 -12.83 13.68
N GLN A 684 -34.21 -13.74 12.72
CA GLN A 684 -35.47 -14.38 12.30
C GLN A 684 -35.07 -15.69 11.59
N SER A 685 -35.22 -16.89 12.16
CA SER A 685 -36.47 -17.62 12.50
C SER A 685 -37.16 -18.28 11.28
N THR A 686 -36.48 -19.25 10.65
CA THR A 686 -37.10 -20.13 9.65
C THR A 686 -37.96 -21.18 10.35
N ILE A 687 -39.26 -21.22 10.03
CA ILE A 687 -40.21 -22.21 10.52
C ILE A 687 -40.00 -23.54 9.78
N LYS A 688 -40.16 -24.67 10.49
CA LYS A 688 -40.03 -26.02 9.95
C LYS A 688 -41.14 -26.33 8.94
N ASN A 689 -40.79 -27.10 7.90
CA ASN A 689 -41.67 -28.14 7.36
C ASN A 689 -40.92 -29.49 7.41
N LYS A 690 -41.65 -30.61 7.46
CA LYS A 690 -41.16 -31.86 8.04
C LYS A 690 -41.68 -33.11 7.29
N MET A 691 -40.75 -33.94 6.83
CA MET A 691 -40.86 -35.39 6.58
C MET A 691 -39.42 -35.93 6.76
N GLU A 692 -39.06 -36.84 7.66
CA GLU A 692 -39.58 -38.21 7.93
C GLU A 692 -39.36 -39.16 6.75
N LEU A 693 -38.75 -40.35 6.90
CA LEU A 693 -38.05 -41.09 7.99
C LEU A 693 -36.94 -41.94 7.28
N ASN A 694 -35.97 -42.64 7.89
CA ASN A 694 -36.04 -43.59 9.00
C ASN A 694 -34.63 -44.10 9.44
N SER A 695 -34.59 -45.16 10.26
CA SER A 695 -33.47 -46.08 10.62
C SER A 695 -32.24 -45.55 11.38
N ASP A 696 -32.20 -45.89 12.68
CA ASP A 696 -31.24 -46.80 13.36
C ASP A 696 -29.71 -46.69 13.14
N ALA A 697 -28.81 -47.07 14.08
CA ALA A 697 -28.78 -47.17 15.55
C ALA A 697 -27.39 -47.74 15.94
N ILE A 698 -26.98 -47.67 17.24
CA ILE A 698 -25.90 -48.50 17.86
C ILE A 698 -24.46 -48.15 17.38
N LYS A 699 -23.61 -47.50 18.20
CA LYS A 699 -22.54 -48.06 19.09
C LYS A 699 -21.38 -48.75 18.32
N SER A 700 -20.12 -48.80 18.76
CA SER A 700 -19.47 -48.54 20.07
C SER A 700 -17.92 -48.48 19.94
N ALA A 701 -17.25 -48.12 21.05
CA ALA A 701 -15.83 -48.36 21.35
C ALA A 701 -14.79 -47.48 20.59
N GLY A 702 -13.57 -47.31 21.11
CA GLY A 702 -12.99 -47.83 22.36
C GLY A 702 -11.70 -47.13 22.79
N CYS A 703 -11.25 -47.39 24.01
CA CYS A 703 -10.06 -46.74 24.60
C CYS A 703 -8.74 -47.29 24.02
N GLY A 704 -7.72 -46.43 23.92
CA GLY A 704 -6.33 -46.81 23.66
C GLY A 704 -5.37 -45.81 24.31
N SER A 705 -4.45 -46.28 25.14
CA SER A 705 -3.64 -45.45 26.06
C SER A 705 -2.13 -45.50 25.77
N GLY A 706 -1.46 -44.36 25.86
CA GLY A 706 0.00 -44.22 25.86
C GLY A 706 0.41 -42.82 25.38
N CYS A 707 0.72 -41.86 26.26
CA CYS A 707 1.96 -41.68 27.05
C CYS A 707 3.15 -41.22 26.17
N GLY A 708 3.70 -40.03 26.45
CA GLY A 708 4.70 -39.42 25.57
C GLY A 708 5.06 -37.95 25.86
N SER A 709 5.22 -37.57 27.13
CA SER A 709 5.75 -36.24 27.49
C SER A 709 6.78 -36.37 28.60
N GLY A 710 8.06 -36.15 28.27
CA GLY A 710 9.18 -36.28 29.20
C GLY A 710 10.36 -35.42 28.75
N CYS A 711 10.47 -34.22 29.31
CA CYS A 711 11.65 -33.38 29.17
C CYS A 711 12.70 -33.79 30.21
N GLY A 712 13.96 -33.99 29.79
CA GLY A 712 15.07 -34.27 30.69
C GLY A 712 16.28 -33.40 30.36
N HIS A 713 16.79 -32.65 31.32
CA HIS A 713 17.95 -31.78 31.15
C HIS A 713 19.06 -32.09 32.17
N MET A 714 20.16 -32.61 31.64
CA MET A 714 21.54 -32.28 32.04
C MET A 714 22.14 -32.85 33.35
N VAL A 715 23.49 -32.84 33.38
CA VAL A 715 24.43 -33.04 34.50
C VAL A 715 24.64 -34.47 35.05
N LYS A 716 25.77 -35.07 34.66
CA LYS A 716 26.83 -35.42 35.64
C LYS A 716 27.86 -34.28 35.58
N SER A 717 28.51 -33.87 36.67
CA SER A 717 28.87 -34.63 37.89
C SER A 717 28.26 -34.12 39.20
N GLY A 718 27.94 -35.06 40.11
CA GLY A 718 28.00 -34.88 41.57
C GLY A 718 26.71 -34.47 42.29
N GLY A 719 26.49 -35.03 43.50
CA GLY A 719 25.60 -34.44 44.53
C GLY A 719 24.30 -35.18 44.86
N CYS A 720 24.28 -35.82 46.03
CA CYS A 720 23.19 -36.60 46.62
C CYS A 720 21.90 -35.83 47.03
N GLY A 721 20.74 -36.49 46.95
CA GLY A 721 19.84 -36.66 48.12
C GLY A 721 18.47 -35.93 48.22
N SER A 722 17.40 -36.71 48.49
CA SER A 722 16.06 -36.34 49.08
C SER A 722 15.16 -35.32 48.34
N GLY A 723 13.81 -35.32 48.49
CA GLY A 723 12.86 -36.27 49.11
C GLY A 723 11.43 -35.67 49.33
N CYS A 724 10.35 -36.50 49.28
CA CYS A 724 8.93 -36.33 49.75
C CYS A 724 8.10 -35.04 49.43
N GLY A 725 6.74 -35.01 49.40
CA GLY A 725 5.67 -36.06 49.42
C GLY A 725 4.22 -35.53 49.72
N SER A 726 3.15 -36.32 49.42
CA SER A 726 1.68 -36.19 49.81
C SER A 726 0.86 -34.93 49.36
N GLY A 727 -0.50 -34.89 49.26
CA GLY A 727 -1.66 -35.84 49.40
C GLY A 727 -2.92 -35.17 50.04
N CYS A 728 -4.22 -35.54 49.95
CA CYS A 728 -5.09 -36.47 49.16
C CYS A 728 -6.62 -36.21 49.42
N GLY A 729 -7.57 -36.67 48.55
CA GLY A 729 -9.07 -36.66 48.73
C GLY A 729 -9.81 -35.40 48.21
N GLY A 730 -11.13 -35.29 47.94
CA GLY A 730 -12.37 -36.13 47.93
C GLY A 730 -13.60 -35.20 47.59
N GLU A 731 -14.89 -35.54 47.38
CA GLU A 731 -15.69 -36.78 47.19
C GLU A 731 -17.07 -36.44 46.49
N CYS A 732 -18.23 -37.11 46.74
CA CYS A 732 -19.54 -36.86 46.05
C CYS A 732 -20.82 -37.15 46.89
N GLY A 733 -21.97 -36.48 46.63
CA GLY A 733 -23.27 -36.75 47.32
C GLY A 733 -24.54 -36.09 46.70
N SER A 734 -25.54 -36.92 46.36
CA SER A 734 -26.67 -36.66 45.41
C SER A 734 -28.03 -36.18 46.00
N ILE A 735 -29.00 -35.92 45.10
CA ILE A 735 -30.49 -36.12 45.25
C ILE A 735 -31.26 -34.99 46.00
N VAL A 736 -32.48 -34.47 45.69
CA VAL A 736 -33.53 -34.51 44.60
C VAL A 736 -34.37 -33.18 44.65
N LYS A 737 -35.55 -32.87 44.06
CA LYS A 737 -36.71 -33.61 43.45
C LYS A 737 -37.56 -32.74 42.45
N SER A 738 -38.87 -33.01 42.36
CA SER A 738 -39.99 -32.38 41.62
C SER A 738 -40.34 -30.93 42.01
N GLY A 739 -41.15 -30.14 41.27
CA GLY A 739 -41.92 -30.34 40.02
C GLY A 739 -43.27 -29.57 40.03
N GLY A 740 -43.91 -29.29 38.88
CA GLY A 740 -45.23 -28.61 38.82
C GLY A 740 -45.47 -27.78 37.54
N CYS A 741 -46.74 -27.46 37.22
CA CYS A 741 -47.15 -26.84 35.95
C CYS A 741 -48.21 -25.71 36.13
N GLY A 742 -48.35 -24.85 35.11
CA GLY A 742 -49.46 -23.88 34.92
C GLY A 742 -48.94 -22.44 34.73
N SER A 743 -49.14 -21.71 33.62
CA SER A 743 -50.33 -21.39 32.80
C SER A 743 -51.19 -20.25 33.37
N GLY A 744 -51.21 -19.08 32.70
CA GLY A 744 -52.08 -17.95 33.06
C GLY A 744 -51.85 -16.72 32.17
N CYS A 745 -52.89 -16.29 31.45
CA CYS A 745 -52.82 -15.23 30.43
C CYS A 745 -53.03 -13.81 30.97
N GLY A 746 -52.55 -12.81 30.21
CA GLY A 746 -53.31 -11.56 29.98
C GLY A 746 -52.79 -10.27 30.63
N GLY A 747 -53.23 -9.14 30.06
CA GLY A 747 -53.06 -7.79 30.63
C GLY A 747 -52.40 -6.78 29.69
N CYS A 748 -53.17 -5.81 29.21
CA CYS A 748 -52.67 -4.57 28.61
C CYS A 748 -52.87 -3.41 29.61
N GLY A 749 -52.02 -2.39 29.56
CA GLY A 749 -52.25 -1.15 30.31
C GLY A 749 -51.01 -0.27 30.42
N GLY A 750 -51.16 1.03 30.17
CA GLY A 750 -50.17 2.05 30.47
C GLY A 750 -50.70 3.04 31.51
N GLY A 751 -49.81 3.76 32.19
CA GLY A 751 -50.19 4.80 33.15
C GLY A 751 -48.97 5.47 33.78
N CYS A 752 -49.05 6.78 34.02
CA CYS A 752 -47.98 7.58 34.66
C CYS A 752 -48.27 7.80 36.16
N GLY A 753 -47.24 7.96 36.98
CA GLY A 753 -47.36 8.09 38.44
C GLY A 753 -46.37 9.05 39.10
N SER A 754 -46.79 10.32 39.17
CA SER A 754 -46.55 11.41 40.16
C SER A 754 -45.61 11.29 41.39
N MET A 755 -45.30 12.48 41.97
CA MET A 755 -44.78 12.80 43.32
C MET A 755 -43.24 12.87 43.48
N LEU A 756 -42.64 13.75 44.33
CA LEU A 756 -43.15 14.65 45.40
C LEU A 756 -42.31 15.97 45.54
N LYS A 757 -42.58 16.79 46.60
CA LYS A 757 -41.99 18.11 46.95
C LYS A 757 -40.70 17.96 47.81
N SER A 758 -39.88 18.96 48.24
CA SER A 758 -39.68 20.44 48.12
C SER A 758 -38.27 20.78 48.72
N GLY A 759 -37.65 21.98 48.68
CA GLY A 759 -37.99 23.31 48.15
C GLY A 759 -37.87 24.45 49.20
N GLY A 760 -36.86 25.34 49.13
CA GLY A 760 -36.64 26.49 50.04
C GLY A 760 -35.25 27.17 49.90
N CYS A 761 -35.05 28.40 50.42
CA CYS A 761 -33.83 29.22 50.26
C CYS A 761 -33.44 30.08 51.50
N GLY A 762 -32.18 30.56 51.57
CA GLY A 762 -31.63 31.50 52.57
C GLY A 762 -30.76 30.85 53.67
N GLY A 763 -29.83 31.53 54.37
CA GLY A 763 -29.27 32.88 54.18
C GLY A 763 -28.58 33.47 55.45
N GLY A 764 -27.26 33.76 55.41
CA GLY A 764 -26.46 34.44 56.47
C GLY A 764 -25.96 33.57 57.64
N CYS A 765 -25.06 33.99 58.55
CA CYS A 765 -24.14 35.16 58.59
C CYS A 765 -23.09 35.06 59.75
N GLY A 766 -21.85 35.57 59.56
CA GLY A 766 -20.81 35.81 60.61
C GLY A 766 -20.00 34.58 61.08
N GLY A 767 -18.73 34.64 61.52
CA GLY A 767 -17.69 35.70 61.68
C GLY A 767 -16.43 35.06 62.33
N GLY A 768 -15.24 35.67 62.52
CA GLY A 768 -14.68 37.02 62.29
C GLY A 768 -13.19 37.08 62.78
N CYS A 769 -12.59 38.28 62.86
CA CYS A 769 -11.20 38.61 63.34
C CYS A 769 -10.00 38.10 62.47
N GLY A 770 -8.98 38.90 62.11
CA GLY A 770 -8.80 40.35 62.19
C GLY A 770 -7.46 40.87 61.59
N GLU A 771 -7.46 42.13 61.12
CA GLU A 771 -6.46 43.23 61.31
C GLU A 771 -4.93 43.01 61.05
N LYS A 772 -4.11 43.91 60.44
CA LYS A 772 -4.12 45.38 60.17
C LYS A 772 -3.42 45.71 58.81
N THR A 773 -3.90 46.66 57.98
CA THR A 773 -3.43 48.07 57.71
C THR A 773 -1.90 48.30 57.71
N TYR A 774 -1.29 49.15 56.85
CA TYR A 774 -1.66 50.42 56.18
C TYR A 774 -1.56 50.34 54.61
N GLU A 775 -2.34 51.06 53.78
CA GLU A 775 -2.34 52.51 53.42
C GLU A 775 -1.08 52.98 52.62
N SER A 776 -1.14 53.83 51.57
CA SER A 776 -2.24 54.67 51.02
C SER A 776 -1.99 55.15 49.57
N ASN A 777 -3.07 55.36 48.77
CA ASN A 777 -3.35 56.52 47.85
C ASN A 777 -2.37 56.89 46.69
N VAL A 778 -2.75 57.48 45.54
CA VAL A 778 -4.06 57.91 44.95
C VAL A 778 -3.92 58.07 43.41
N ASP A 779 -5.06 58.09 42.69
CA ASP A 779 -5.48 58.63 41.35
C ASP A 779 -4.44 59.35 40.41
N ASP A 780 -4.64 59.53 39.08
CA ASP A 780 -5.87 59.60 38.27
C ASP A 780 -5.63 59.51 36.73
N SER A 781 -6.72 59.39 35.96
CA SER A 781 -7.00 59.99 34.63
C SER A 781 -6.25 59.60 33.32
N HIS A 782 -7.04 59.02 32.40
CA HIS A 782 -7.30 59.41 30.99
C HIS A 782 -6.23 59.82 29.93
N ASN A 783 -6.45 59.29 28.71
CA ASN A 783 -6.22 59.89 27.37
C ASN A 783 -4.75 60.14 26.92
N GLU A 784 -4.38 60.22 25.63
CA GLU A 784 -4.99 59.78 24.34
C GLU A 784 -3.86 59.62 23.28
N THR A 785 -4.19 59.04 22.12
CA THR A 785 -3.51 59.18 20.80
C THR A 785 -1.96 59.30 20.68
N CYS A 786 -1.36 58.31 20.00
CA CYS A 786 -0.61 58.41 18.72
C CYS A 786 -0.23 59.82 18.14
N PRO A 787 0.82 59.97 17.27
CA PRO A 787 1.53 58.93 16.49
C PRO A 787 3.05 59.21 16.19
N ILE A 788 3.59 58.55 15.14
CA ILE A 788 4.69 58.97 14.23
C ILE A 788 6.17 58.80 14.67
N GLU A 789 6.95 58.13 13.80
CA GLU A 789 8.38 58.28 13.38
C GLU A 789 9.51 58.67 14.38
N SER A 790 10.80 58.34 14.19
CA SER A 790 11.51 57.34 13.37
C SER A 790 13.01 57.31 13.79
N HIS A 791 13.89 56.63 13.03
CA HIS A 791 15.36 56.73 13.08
C HIS A 791 16.16 56.30 14.34
N MET A 792 16.76 55.10 14.23
CA MET A 792 18.21 54.85 14.28
C MET A 792 19.08 55.03 15.55
N MET A 793 20.03 54.07 15.67
CA MET A 793 21.39 54.13 16.27
C MET A 793 21.62 53.75 17.75
N VAL A 794 22.11 52.50 17.91
CA VAL A 794 23.38 52.11 18.56
C VAL A 794 23.55 52.16 20.10
N ALA A 795 23.81 50.97 20.66
CA ALA A 795 24.55 50.63 21.90
C ALA A 795 23.99 51.07 23.28
N GLY A 796 24.41 50.37 24.35
CA GLY A 796 24.10 50.81 25.74
C GLY A 796 24.52 49.85 26.88
N ALA A 797 23.95 48.65 26.92
CA ALA A 797 24.19 47.59 27.93
C ALA A 797 23.79 47.88 29.41
N VAL A 798 23.97 46.85 30.25
CA VAL A 798 23.96 46.82 31.74
C VAL A 798 22.61 46.78 32.49
N VAL A 799 22.22 45.55 32.85
CA VAL A 799 21.71 45.05 34.16
C VAL A 799 20.62 45.83 34.92
N ALA A 800 19.45 45.19 35.02
CA ALA A 800 18.80 44.83 36.29
C ALA A 800 18.08 43.49 36.13
#